data_AF-A0A2P4Q3J7-F1
#
_entry.id   AF-A0A2P4Q3J7-F1
#
_cell.length_a   1.000
_cell.length_b   1.000
_cell.length_c   1.000
_cell.angle_alpha   90.00
_cell.angle_beta   90.00
_cell.angle_gamma   90.00
#
_symmetry.space_group_name_H-M   'P 1'
#
loop_
_entity.id
_entity.type
_entity.pdbx_description
1 polymer ?
#
loop_
_entity_poly.entity_id
_entity_poly.type
_entity_poly.pdbx_seq_one_letter_code
_entity_poly.pdbx_strand_id
1 'polypeptide(L)'
;MINGRPRKNKGPCVICGKENDNEKFRQLTPSLFQKALKSPGFQDLDVNLKLYDQLCGRHYNKLVVFDRNTSKSSRKPMHEVDLSYNESGNKAKRVCLSQETYENLLNSASSVPQLEQEILELKEKVNDYIQFSEYFNDQMARMTKVLYQEGNFPKLNAADFVKLIENHDPNLQGFFDTLYNAMNPKGKNKRTQECLKQKIMLLCYQMAGLRNKQSNNLLIACIDDYHNLHGTCIPSVNSTSQISHMATILFNTTQAPPIPYYTDYHLAIHNPCGVDASILRNVCQEFMLTLAKSYNSEKSSWNWASDLVVVDETEIIERLTIHSYDSDISEKYQRKFNQTKLVDCIELDLKNTKNYIQAANTFLRLPETKEYLKMFVIPFPADFPGQLFIRRAVTKRLKMEAGTEPEPELESSIPKEIMHLVPFLGPLHVSLNTRESVMIIFHSFFDYMYKIVFNKKQKLAAKPKPWRINLLLYLAHEGRLLIKNCVLKRFAMSKDISYVTFLDLLDNLVPSTLDIYSNLFRSNYLEEYISTIFRLWTIMRRFQWHNYDKIMLAFLSDIHYWKKINHPIIHTLKTHLNTFDEYPVENYHSILRRHTNAKVSTGKSLRRDALFLDHCRHENLFVKSFEPTRDYPYTKKDLDNLVKLTAIFHLDFFDNLWKNPGRTELKKEGKKIKKDFYYFPGIKSQFSSKALPLGYHSKKWPSANKLCDRLECTDPSWIDGMVLNCGHGYHETCFRTLGLKCPHCFKYLSDSIDELSQSYNQRLQMDEDIKKWADCESENHES
;
A
#
# COMPACT_ATOMS: atom_id res chain seq x y z
N MET A 1 30.46 -45.56 1.50
CA MET A 1 31.82 -45.03 1.22
C MET A 1 32.57 -44.93 2.53
N ILE A 2 33.80 -45.42 2.57
CA ILE A 2 34.63 -45.58 3.78
C ILE A 2 34.88 -44.21 4.43
N ASN A 3 34.61 -44.09 5.74
CA ASN A 3 34.93 -42.93 6.57
C ASN A 3 36.43 -42.63 6.50
N GLY A 4 36.81 -41.58 5.77
CA GLY A 4 38.20 -41.12 5.68
C GLY A 4 38.66 -40.54 7.02
N ARG A 5 39.64 -41.19 7.66
CA ARG A 5 40.33 -40.65 8.85
C ARG A 5 40.84 -39.23 8.57
N PRO A 6 40.78 -38.30 9.54
CA PRO A 6 41.39 -36.98 9.38
C PRO A 6 42.92 -37.13 9.23
N ARG A 7 43.49 -36.66 8.12
CA ARG A 7 44.94 -36.65 7.90
C ARG A 7 45.61 -35.78 8.97
N LYS A 8 46.41 -36.40 9.85
CA LYS A 8 47.24 -35.73 10.85
C LYS A 8 48.51 -35.17 10.18
N ASN A 9 48.41 -34.00 9.54
CA ASN A 9 49.59 -33.27 9.03
C ASN A 9 49.93 -32.12 9.98
N LYS A 10 50.94 -32.33 10.83
CA LYS A 10 51.38 -31.37 11.87
C LYS A 10 52.72 -30.67 11.56
N GLY A 11 53.24 -30.77 10.32
CA GLY A 11 54.52 -30.18 9.95
C GLY A 11 55.71 -31.12 10.19
N PRO A 12 56.96 -30.67 9.98
CA PRO A 12 57.35 -29.31 9.54
C PRO A 12 57.09 -29.02 8.06
N CYS A 13 57.06 -27.74 7.69
CA CYS A 13 57.15 -27.35 6.28
C CYS A 13 58.54 -27.67 5.73
N VAL A 14 58.63 -28.44 4.65
CA VAL A 14 59.92 -28.87 4.08
C VAL A 14 60.79 -27.71 3.59
N ILE A 15 60.20 -26.57 3.22
CA ILE A 15 60.93 -25.41 2.67
C ILE A 15 61.52 -24.52 3.77
N CYS A 16 60.79 -24.29 4.87
CA CYS A 16 61.23 -23.35 5.91
C CYS A 16 61.42 -23.97 7.29
N GLY A 17 61.27 -25.28 7.43
CA GLY A 17 61.42 -26.01 8.68
C GLY A 17 60.42 -25.66 9.78
N LYS A 18 59.43 -24.78 9.53
CA LYS A 18 58.49 -24.34 10.56
C LYS A 18 57.59 -25.48 11.02
N GLU A 19 57.56 -25.70 12.33
CA GLU A 19 56.55 -26.47 13.06
C GLU A 19 55.69 -25.45 13.84
N ASN A 20 54.39 -25.46 13.64
CA ASN A 20 53.45 -24.61 14.37
C ASN A 20 52.19 -25.41 14.64
N ASP A 21 51.91 -25.67 15.92
CA ASP A 21 50.76 -26.49 16.34
C ASP A 21 49.40 -25.91 15.93
N ASN A 22 49.35 -24.61 15.65
CA ASN A 22 48.12 -23.90 15.23
C ASN A 22 47.99 -23.74 13.70
N GLU A 23 48.99 -24.14 12.90
CA GLU A 23 48.95 -24.07 11.44
C GLU A 23 48.76 -25.45 10.80
N LYS A 24 47.77 -25.61 9.92
CA LYS A 24 47.56 -26.87 9.18
C LYS A 24 48.48 -26.91 7.96
N PHE A 25 49.41 -27.86 7.94
CA PHE A 25 50.29 -28.11 6.81
C PHE A 25 49.60 -28.93 5.72
N ARG A 26 49.89 -28.61 4.47
CA ARG A 26 49.31 -29.27 3.30
C ARG A 26 50.34 -30.19 2.68
N GLN A 27 50.01 -31.47 2.61
CA GLN A 27 50.84 -32.47 1.97
C GLN A 27 50.64 -32.42 0.44
N LEU A 28 51.74 -32.49 -0.31
CA LEU A 28 51.74 -32.54 -1.76
C LEU A 28 51.31 -33.93 -2.24
N THR A 29 50.02 -34.09 -2.53
CA THR A 29 49.52 -35.25 -3.27
C THR A 29 50.05 -35.22 -4.72
N PRO A 30 50.01 -36.34 -5.47
CA PRO A 30 50.52 -36.39 -6.85
C PRO A 30 50.01 -35.27 -7.76
N SER A 31 48.71 -34.95 -7.68
CA SER A 31 48.11 -33.85 -8.42
C SER A 31 48.62 -32.46 -8.03
N LEU A 32 48.88 -32.24 -6.73
CA LEU A 32 49.37 -30.95 -6.21
C LEU A 32 50.87 -30.80 -6.45
N PHE A 33 51.63 -31.89 -6.39
CA PHE A 33 53.04 -31.92 -6.75
C PHE A 33 53.26 -31.55 -8.22
N GLN A 34 52.47 -32.13 -9.14
CA GLN A 34 52.50 -31.73 -10.55
C GLN A 34 52.14 -30.26 -10.76
N LYS A 35 51.24 -29.71 -9.95
CA LYS A 35 50.89 -28.29 -10.02
C LYS A 35 52.02 -27.40 -9.47
N ALA A 36 52.70 -27.83 -8.42
CA ALA A 36 53.88 -27.16 -7.87
C ALA A 36 55.03 -27.09 -8.87
N LEU A 37 55.32 -28.19 -9.60
CA LEU A 37 56.35 -28.24 -10.65
C LEU A 37 56.16 -27.20 -11.76
N LYS A 38 54.92 -26.76 -11.99
CA LYS A 38 54.58 -25.78 -13.03
C LYS A 38 54.65 -24.33 -12.54
N SER A 39 54.91 -24.11 -11.25
CA SER A 39 54.94 -22.76 -10.70
C SER A 39 56.26 -22.05 -11.02
N PRO A 40 56.24 -20.74 -11.30
CA PRO A 40 57.47 -19.98 -11.54
C PRO A 40 58.46 -20.08 -10.38
N GLY A 41 57.94 -20.10 -9.14
CA GLY A 41 58.75 -20.18 -7.94
C GLY A 41 59.29 -21.58 -7.59
N PHE A 42 59.09 -22.59 -8.44
CA PHE A 42 59.63 -23.94 -8.22
C PHE A 42 61.12 -24.04 -8.62
N GLN A 43 61.53 -23.36 -9.69
CA GLN A 43 62.91 -23.38 -10.17
C GLN A 43 63.88 -22.65 -9.22
N ASP A 44 63.36 -21.72 -8.42
CA ASP A 44 64.12 -20.92 -7.45
C ASP A 44 64.14 -21.54 -6.03
N LEU A 45 63.78 -22.82 -5.89
CA LEU A 45 63.81 -23.51 -4.59
C LEU A 45 65.19 -24.12 -4.33
N ASP A 46 65.84 -23.68 -3.25
CA ASP A 46 67.07 -24.31 -2.73
C ASP A 46 66.82 -25.71 -2.10
N VAL A 47 65.56 -26.14 -2.00
CA VAL A 47 65.15 -27.40 -1.37
C VAL A 47 64.54 -28.33 -2.41
N ASN A 48 65.05 -29.56 -2.51
CA ASN A 48 64.52 -30.58 -3.41
C ASN A 48 63.17 -31.13 -2.91
N LEU A 49 62.09 -30.55 -3.41
CA LEU A 49 60.71 -30.89 -3.04
C LEU A 49 60.34 -32.30 -3.54
N LYS A 50 59.87 -33.16 -2.64
CA LYS A 50 59.45 -34.55 -2.94
C LYS A 50 57.93 -34.73 -2.85
N LEU A 51 57.46 -35.80 -3.48
CA LEU A 51 56.07 -36.25 -3.36
C LEU A 51 55.75 -36.54 -1.88
N TYR A 52 54.60 -36.05 -1.42
CA TYR A 52 54.15 -36.14 -0.02
C TYR A 52 54.89 -35.29 1.01
N ASP A 53 55.74 -34.36 0.56
CA ASP A 53 56.25 -33.31 1.46
C ASP A 53 55.13 -32.39 1.94
N GLN A 54 55.34 -31.80 3.12
CA GLN A 54 54.39 -30.89 3.74
C GLN A 54 54.81 -29.43 3.53
N LEU A 55 53.84 -28.58 3.17
CA LEU A 55 54.01 -27.15 2.98
C LEU A 55 53.13 -26.37 3.95
N CYS A 56 53.66 -25.29 4.52
CA CYS A 56 52.82 -24.31 5.24
C CYS A 56 51.93 -23.55 4.26
N GLY A 57 50.92 -22.84 4.77
CA GLY A 57 49.92 -22.17 3.92
C GLY A 57 50.54 -21.17 2.93
N ARG A 58 51.59 -20.46 3.36
CA ARG A 58 52.32 -19.52 2.51
C ARG A 58 53.00 -20.19 1.32
N HIS A 59 53.80 -21.25 1.56
CA HIS A 59 54.49 -21.96 0.48
C HIS A 59 53.54 -22.73 -0.43
N TYR A 60 52.46 -23.27 0.13
CA TYR A 60 51.41 -23.89 -0.66
C TYR A 60 50.77 -22.89 -1.63
N ASN A 61 50.44 -21.69 -1.18
CA ASN A 61 49.86 -20.67 -2.07
C ASN A 61 50.84 -20.23 -3.15
N LYS A 62 52.13 -20.08 -2.80
CA LYS A 62 53.18 -19.66 -3.74
C LYS A 62 53.46 -20.71 -4.82
N LEU A 63 53.41 -22.01 -4.48
CA LEU A 63 53.78 -23.09 -5.42
C LEU A 63 52.57 -23.76 -6.07
N VAL A 64 51.47 -23.96 -5.36
CA VAL A 64 50.33 -24.75 -5.87
C VAL A 64 49.20 -23.86 -6.38
N VAL A 65 49.12 -22.62 -5.90
CA VAL A 65 47.98 -21.70 -6.12
C VAL A 65 48.44 -20.39 -6.79
N PHE A 66 49.58 -20.43 -7.47
CA PHE A 66 50.22 -19.26 -8.10
C PHE A 66 49.38 -18.62 -9.22
N ASP A 67 48.43 -19.36 -9.80
CA ASP A 67 47.64 -19.00 -10.97
C ASP A 67 46.26 -18.39 -10.64
N ARG A 68 45.88 -18.28 -9.36
CA ARG A 68 44.51 -17.88 -8.97
C ARG A 68 44.08 -16.46 -9.37
N ASN A 69 45.02 -15.57 -9.67
CA ASN A 69 44.73 -14.18 -10.05
C ASN A 69 45.11 -13.83 -11.50
N THR A 70 45.53 -14.80 -12.32
CA THR A 70 46.04 -14.56 -13.68
C THR A 70 45.06 -14.90 -14.80
N SER A 71 43.89 -15.50 -14.52
CA SER A 71 42.89 -15.77 -15.55
C SER A 71 41.94 -14.58 -15.76
N LYS A 72 42.21 -13.73 -16.77
CA LYS A 72 41.23 -12.83 -17.36
C LYS A 72 40.18 -13.67 -18.11
N SER A 73 38.94 -13.74 -17.64
CA SER A 73 37.87 -14.41 -18.38
C SER A 73 37.35 -13.53 -19.51
N SER A 74 37.38 -14.08 -20.71
CA SER A 74 36.79 -13.55 -21.93
C SER A 74 35.27 -13.42 -21.80
N ARG A 75 34.73 -12.22 -22.07
CA ARG A 75 33.28 -12.01 -22.22
C ARG A 75 32.76 -12.78 -23.43
N LYS A 76 31.85 -13.72 -23.21
CA LYS A 76 30.94 -14.25 -24.25
C LYS A 76 29.60 -13.51 -24.20
N PRO A 77 28.88 -13.37 -25.33
CA PRO A 77 27.60 -12.67 -25.38
C PRO A 77 26.56 -13.38 -24.52
N MET A 78 25.81 -12.60 -23.74
CA MET A 78 24.76 -13.08 -22.85
C MET A 78 23.55 -13.48 -23.69
N HIS A 79 23.28 -14.77 -23.81
CA HIS A 79 21.95 -15.25 -24.17
C HIS A 79 21.00 -14.94 -23.02
N GLU A 80 19.82 -14.38 -23.33
CA GLU A 80 18.70 -14.25 -22.41
C GLU A 80 18.42 -15.60 -21.75
N VAL A 81 18.67 -15.68 -20.43
CA VAL A 81 18.20 -16.78 -19.58
C VAL A 81 17.22 -16.19 -18.58
N ASP A 82 16.03 -16.77 -18.62
CA ASP A 82 14.91 -16.64 -17.71
C ASP A 82 15.37 -16.69 -16.23
N LEU A 83 15.08 -15.63 -15.46
CA LEU A 83 15.37 -15.55 -14.03
C LEU A 83 14.21 -16.14 -13.20
N SER A 84 13.81 -17.36 -13.53
CA SER A 84 13.04 -18.20 -12.63
C SER A 84 13.97 -18.74 -11.52
N TYR A 85 13.43 -18.70 -10.31
CA TYR A 85 14.08 -18.95 -9.04
C TYR A 85 14.61 -20.40 -8.98
N ASN A 86 15.94 -20.59 -8.98
CA ASN A 86 16.54 -21.89 -8.76
C ASN A 86 16.56 -22.23 -7.27
N GLU A 87 15.85 -23.29 -6.90
CA GLU A 87 15.94 -23.97 -5.60
C GLU A 87 17.33 -24.60 -5.41
N SER A 88 18.30 -23.84 -4.92
CA SER A 88 19.50 -24.43 -4.32
C SER A 88 20.05 -23.50 -3.25
N GLY A 89 19.62 -23.76 -2.01
CA GLY A 89 20.05 -23.00 -0.84
C GLY A 89 21.57 -23.03 -0.67
N ASN A 90 22.16 -21.83 -0.62
CA ASN A 90 23.52 -21.66 -0.12
C ASN A 90 23.57 -22.04 1.37
N LYS A 91 23.95 -23.30 1.64
CA LYS A 91 24.35 -23.79 2.96
C LYS A 91 25.71 -23.21 3.34
N ALA A 92 25.78 -21.95 3.75
CA ALA A 92 26.99 -21.41 4.38
C ALA A 92 26.70 -20.20 5.28
N LYS A 93 26.24 -20.50 6.49
CA LYS A 93 26.54 -19.83 7.79
C LYS A 93 25.54 -20.37 8.82
N ARG A 94 25.72 -21.63 9.22
CA ARG A 94 25.13 -22.17 10.45
C ARG A 94 26.18 -22.01 11.54
N VAL A 95 25.92 -21.13 12.50
CA VAL A 95 26.55 -21.24 13.81
C VAL A 95 25.75 -22.32 14.54
N CYS A 96 26.30 -23.51 14.66
CA CYS A 96 25.78 -24.55 15.55
C CYS A 96 26.50 -24.38 16.88
N LEU A 97 25.75 -24.08 17.94
CA LEU A 97 26.22 -24.35 19.30
C LEU A 97 26.42 -25.86 19.43
N SER A 98 27.54 -26.28 19.98
CA SER A 98 27.77 -27.70 20.25
C SER A 98 26.76 -28.18 21.31
N GLN A 99 26.39 -29.45 21.26
CA GLN A 99 25.47 -30.03 22.25
C GLN A 99 26.00 -29.89 23.68
N GLU A 100 27.32 -29.92 23.84
CA GLU A 100 28.02 -29.63 25.09
C GLU A 100 27.85 -28.16 25.54
N THR A 101 27.80 -27.21 24.61
CA THR A 101 27.49 -25.79 24.91
C THR A 101 26.01 -25.59 25.26
N TYR A 102 25.11 -26.36 24.66
CA TYR A 102 23.67 -26.34 24.96
C TYR A 102 23.36 -26.96 26.33
N GLU A 103 24.01 -28.07 26.67
CA GLU A 103 23.91 -28.73 27.98
C GLU A 103 24.56 -27.89 29.10
N ASN A 104 25.67 -27.20 28.82
CA ASN A 104 26.27 -26.25 29.76
C ASN A 104 25.37 -25.02 30.04
N LEU A 105 24.60 -24.56 29.05
CA LEU A 105 23.62 -23.48 29.24
C LEU A 105 22.38 -23.93 30.03
N LEU A 106 21.98 -25.20 29.89
CA LEU A 106 20.91 -25.83 30.68
C LEU A 106 21.33 -26.08 32.13
N ASN A 107 22.59 -26.45 32.36
CA ASN A 107 23.14 -26.70 33.70
C ASN A 107 23.57 -25.41 34.43
N SER A 108 23.69 -24.28 33.73
CA SER A 108 23.86 -22.95 34.33
C SER A 108 22.53 -22.24 34.65
N ALA A 109 21.39 -22.90 34.46
CA ALA A 109 20.10 -22.36 34.88
C ALA A 109 20.06 -22.31 36.41
N SER A 110 20.18 -21.09 36.94
CA SER A 110 19.93 -20.73 38.34
C SER A 110 18.68 -21.47 38.83
N SER A 111 18.74 -22.05 40.03
CA SER A 111 17.65 -22.85 40.57
C SER A 111 16.32 -22.08 40.53
N VAL A 112 15.18 -22.77 40.37
CA VAL A 112 13.84 -22.15 40.32
C VAL A 112 13.63 -21.06 41.40
N PRO A 113 14.08 -21.24 42.66
CA PRO A 113 14.01 -20.19 43.67
C PRO A 113 14.80 -18.92 43.36
N GLN A 114 15.97 -19.02 42.71
CA GLN A 114 16.75 -17.85 42.30
C GLN A 114 16.09 -17.08 41.15
N LEU A 115 15.47 -17.80 40.20
CA LEU A 115 14.69 -17.17 39.12
C LEU A 115 13.43 -16.48 39.66
N GLU A 116 12.76 -17.07 40.64
CA GLU A 116 11.61 -16.43 41.31
C GLU A 116 12.02 -15.15 42.03
N GLN A 117 13.20 -15.15 42.66
CA GLN A 117 13.75 -13.97 43.34
C GLN A 117 14.21 -12.88 42.36
N GLU A 118 14.87 -13.25 41.25
CA GLU A 118 15.19 -12.29 40.17
C GLU A 118 13.93 -11.71 39.51
N ILE A 119 12.89 -12.52 39.31
CA ILE A 119 11.60 -12.05 38.80
C ILE A 119 10.95 -11.06 39.78
N LEU A 120 11.07 -11.29 41.10
CA LEU A 120 10.53 -10.39 42.11
C LEU A 120 11.29 -9.05 42.13
N GLU A 121 12.62 -9.07 42.10
CA GLU A 121 13.45 -7.86 42.01
C GLU A 121 13.22 -7.10 40.70
N LEU A 122 13.02 -7.80 39.59
CA LEU A 122 12.68 -7.20 38.30
C LEU A 122 11.27 -6.58 38.33
N LYS A 123 10.31 -7.21 39.00
CA LYS A 123 8.96 -6.65 39.18
C LYS A 123 8.98 -5.38 40.00
N GLU A 124 9.76 -5.31 41.08
CA GLU A 124 9.93 -4.08 41.87
C GLU A 124 10.60 -2.98 41.05
N LYS A 125 11.69 -3.29 40.33
CA LYS A 125 12.35 -2.31 39.44
C LYS A 125 11.43 -1.81 38.32
N VAL A 126 10.58 -2.67 37.77
CA VAL A 126 9.57 -2.29 36.77
C VAL A 126 8.50 -1.40 37.40
N ASN A 127 8.08 -1.68 38.63
CA ASN A 127 7.10 -0.86 39.34
C ASN A 127 7.64 0.55 39.66
N ASP A 128 8.89 0.64 40.11
CA ASP A 128 9.58 1.92 40.34
C ASP A 128 9.73 2.71 39.03
N TYR A 129 10.02 2.04 37.92
CA TYR A 129 10.08 2.66 36.60
C TYR A 129 8.71 3.17 36.14
N ILE A 130 7.63 2.41 36.37
CA ILE A 130 6.26 2.81 36.03
C ILE A 130 5.87 4.05 36.84
N GLN A 131 6.08 4.05 38.16
CA GLN A 131 5.79 5.19 39.02
C GLN A 131 6.60 6.43 38.62
N PHE A 132 7.89 6.26 38.32
CA PHE A 132 8.71 7.35 37.83
C PHE A 132 8.24 7.87 36.46
N SER A 133 7.87 6.97 35.54
CA SER A 133 7.33 7.32 34.23
C SER A 133 6.03 8.12 34.36
N GLU A 134 5.11 7.69 35.22
CA GLU A 134 3.84 8.39 35.49
C GLU A 134 4.09 9.77 36.09
N TYR A 135 4.95 9.87 37.11
CA TYR A 135 5.38 11.14 37.68
C TYR A 135 6.01 12.05 36.62
N PHE A 136 6.96 11.53 35.85
CA PHE A 136 7.67 12.29 34.83
C PHE A 136 6.72 12.80 33.75
N ASN A 137 5.77 11.97 33.29
CA ASN A 137 4.78 12.34 32.30
C ASN A 137 3.81 13.43 32.80
N ASP A 138 3.34 13.34 34.05
CA ASP A 138 2.50 14.36 34.68
C ASP A 138 3.25 15.71 34.81
N GLN A 139 4.49 15.68 35.27
CA GLN A 139 5.33 16.88 35.39
C GLN A 139 5.63 17.52 34.04
N MET A 140 5.98 16.70 33.05
CA MET A 140 6.11 17.13 31.66
C MET A 140 4.81 17.75 31.13
N ALA A 141 3.66 17.21 31.54
CA ALA A 141 2.36 17.71 31.11
C ALA A 141 2.07 19.12 31.59
N ARG A 142 2.26 19.33 32.90
CA ARG A 142 2.10 20.60 33.59
C ARG A 142 3.05 21.65 33.04
N MET A 143 4.33 21.32 32.94
CA MET A 143 5.36 22.23 32.42
C MET A 143 5.03 22.69 31.00
N THR A 144 4.60 21.76 30.14
CA THR A 144 4.23 22.09 28.76
C THR A 144 3.04 23.05 28.69
N LYS A 145 2.04 22.87 29.56
CA LYS A 145 0.85 23.74 29.64
C LYS A 145 1.24 25.15 30.09
N VAL A 146 2.10 25.27 31.09
CA VAL A 146 2.63 26.58 31.55
C VAL A 146 3.37 27.29 30.43
N LEU A 147 4.29 26.60 29.74
CA LEU A 147 5.10 27.18 28.67
C LEU A 147 4.27 27.56 27.42
N TYR A 148 3.11 26.92 27.23
CA TYR A 148 2.18 27.27 26.15
C TYR A 148 1.39 28.56 26.45
N GLN A 149 1.03 28.79 27.72
CA GLN A 149 0.23 29.95 28.14
C GLN A 149 1.04 31.25 28.17
N GLU A 150 2.36 31.19 28.41
CA GLU A 150 3.29 32.31 28.54
C GLU A 150 3.74 32.95 27.20
N GLY A 151 2.90 32.92 26.16
CA GLY A 151 3.23 33.27 24.78
C GLY A 151 4.29 34.37 24.53
N ASN A 152 5.24 34.03 23.64
CA ASN A 152 6.14 34.88 22.84
C ASN A 152 7.55 35.28 23.32
N PHE A 153 8.04 34.97 24.52
CA PHE A 153 9.48 35.15 24.82
C PHE A 153 10.09 34.06 25.71
N PRO A 154 10.98 33.19 25.18
CA PRO A 154 11.67 32.19 26.01
C PRO A 154 12.57 32.89 27.03
N LYS A 155 12.51 32.46 28.29
CA LYS A 155 13.44 32.92 29.32
C LYS A 155 14.81 32.33 29.00
N LEU A 156 15.81 33.21 28.89
CA LEU A 156 17.19 32.82 28.56
C LEU A 156 18.03 32.50 29.80
N ASN A 157 17.49 32.78 31.00
CA ASN A 157 18.12 32.48 32.28
C ASN A 157 17.38 31.32 32.97
N ALA A 158 18.14 30.29 33.38
CA ALA A 158 17.57 29.10 34.01
C ALA A 158 16.90 29.37 35.36
N ALA A 159 17.36 30.35 36.14
CA ALA A 159 16.73 30.71 37.42
C ALA A 159 15.37 31.40 37.19
N ASP A 160 15.27 32.25 36.17
CA ASP A 160 14.02 32.90 35.79
C ASP A 160 13.04 31.90 35.16
N PHE A 161 13.55 30.90 34.43
CA PHE A 161 12.77 29.79 33.92
C PHE A 161 12.16 28.94 35.06
N VAL A 162 12.95 28.55 36.05
CA VAL A 162 12.47 27.76 37.20
C VAL A 162 11.40 28.54 37.97
N LYS A 163 11.65 29.82 38.27
CA LYS A 163 10.66 30.68 38.92
C LYS A 163 9.36 30.76 38.11
N LEU A 164 9.46 30.89 36.79
CA LEU A 164 8.30 30.97 35.91
C LEU A 164 7.43 29.70 36.00
N ILE A 165 8.04 28.52 35.90
CA ILE A 165 7.29 27.26 35.90
C ILE A 165 6.71 26.94 37.28
N GLU A 166 7.46 27.17 38.36
CA GLU A 166 7.01 26.87 39.72
C GLU A 166 5.97 27.87 40.24
N ASN A 167 6.02 29.14 39.82
CA ASN A 167 5.00 30.13 40.18
C ASN A 167 3.65 29.86 39.50
N HIS A 168 3.66 29.31 38.29
CA HIS A 168 2.44 29.00 37.55
C HIS A 168 1.81 27.67 37.96
N ASP A 169 2.62 26.66 38.24
CA ASP A 169 2.16 25.39 38.82
C ASP A 169 3.11 24.98 39.95
N PRO A 170 2.71 25.15 41.23
CA PRO A 170 3.51 24.74 42.38
C PRO A 170 3.88 23.26 42.39
N ASN A 171 3.13 22.40 41.67
CA ASN A 171 3.44 20.98 41.58
C ASN A 171 4.67 20.69 40.71
N LEU A 172 5.20 21.68 39.99
CA LEU A 172 6.46 21.60 39.24
C LEU A 172 7.70 21.82 40.11
N GLN A 173 7.50 22.15 41.39
CA GLN A 173 8.61 22.42 42.30
C GLN A 173 9.54 21.20 42.42
N GLY A 174 10.83 21.42 42.18
CA GLY A 174 11.85 20.37 42.23
C GLY A 174 11.93 19.46 41.00
N PHE A 175 11.02 19.59 40.02
CA PHE A 175 11.11 18.83 38.76
C PHE A 175 12.36 19.20 37.95
N PHE A 176 12.65 20.50 37.84
CA PHE A 176 13.87 20.98 37.18
C PHE A 176 15.14 20.49 37.90
N ASP A 177 15.13 20.47 39.23
CA ASP A 177 16.25 19.99 40.03
C ASP A 177 16.46 18.48 39.85
N THR A 178 15.38 17.71 39.66
CA THR A 178 15.44 16.28 39.36
C THR A 178 16.17 16.04 38.03
N LEU A 179 15.81 16.78 36.97
CA LEU A 179 16.51 16.75 35.69
C LEU A 179 17.98 17.19 35.82
N TYR A 180 18.23 18.22 36.63
CA TYR A 180 19.58 18.73 36.88
C TYR A 180 20.47 17.73 37.59
N ASN A 181 19.95 17.04 38.59
CA ASN A 181 20.68 16.01 39.32
C ASN A 181 20.96 14.78 38.44
N ALA A 182 20.04 14.42 37.53
CA ALA A 182 20.24 13.33 36.57
C ALA A 182 21.44 13.58 35.63
N MET A 183 21.81 14.84 35.39
CA MET A 183 22.98 15.21 34.58
C MET A 183 24.32 15.10 35.34
N ASN A 184 24.30 14.54 36.56
CA ASN A 184 25.45 14.39 37.45
C ASN A 184 26.28 15.68 37.58
N PRO A 185 25.76 16.71 38.27
CA PRO A 185 26.44 18.00 38.42
C PRO A 185 27.54 17.96 39.50
N LYS A 186 27.51 16.95 40.39
CA LYS A 186 28.49 16.76 41.46
C LYS A 186 29.89 16.53 40.87
N GLY A 187 30.89 17.27 41.37
CA GLY A 187 32.27 17.19 40.90
C GLY A 187 32.60 18.06 39.67
N LYS A 188 31.62 18.75 39.06
CA LYS A 188 31.85 19.66 37.92
C LYS A 188 32.17 21.09 38.39
N ASN A 189 32.96 21.82 37.60
CA ASN A 189 33.27 23.23 37.89
C ASN A 189 32.05 24.15 37.71
N LYS A 190 32.07 25.35 38.32
CA LYS A 190 30.94 26.30 38.31
C LYS A 190 30.42 26.63 36.91
N ARG A 191 31.32 26.93 35.97
CA ARG A 191 30.96 27.26 34.58
C ARG A 191 30.22 26.09 33.89
N THR A 192 30.63 24.86 34.17
CA THR A 192 29.98 23.66 33.63
C THR A 192 28.61 23.43 34.27
N GLN A 193 28.48 23.68 35.58
CA GLN A 193 27.20 23.60 36.29
C GLN A 193 26.18 24.61 35.73
N GLU A 194 26.60 25.85 35.47
CA GLU A 194 25.76 26.87 34.84
C GLU A 194 25.36 26.49 33.41
N CYS A 195 26.29 25.95 32.62
CA CYS A 195 26.00 25.44 31.28
C CYS A 195 24.99 24.28 31.30
N LEU A 196 25.08 23.37 32.28
CA LEU A 196 24.12 22.27 32.44
C LEU A 196 22.71 22.79 32.75
N LYS A 197 22.58 23.80 33.62
CA LYS A 197 21.28 24.44 33.88
C LYS A 197 20.68 25.02 32.61
N GLN A 198 21.46 25.70 31.78
CA GLN A 198 20.97 26.21 30.50
C GLN A 198 20.59 25.10 29.51
N LYS A 199 21.37 24.01 29.45
CA LYS A 199 21.05 22.85 28.59
C LYS A 199 19.73 22.19 28.99
N ILE A 200 19.46 22.05 30.28
CA ILE A 200 18.22 21.45 30.78
C ILE A 200 17.04 22.37 30.52
N MET A 201 17.19 23.68 30.73
CA MET A 201 16.17 24.65 30.34
C MET A 201 15.83 24.54 28.85
N LEU A 202 16.85 24.46 27.98
CA LEU A 202 16.64 24.28 26.53
C LEU A 202 15.96 22.93 26.24
N LEU A 203 16.36 21.86 26.93
CA LEU A 203 15.72 20.54 26.83
C LEU A 203 14.25 20.62 27.24
N CYS A 204 13.91 21.33 28.32
CA CYS A 204 12.52 21.55 28.75
C CYS A 204 11.70 22.28 27.67
N TYR A 205 12.24 23.34 27.07
CA TYR A 205 11.61 24.02 25.94
C TYR A 205 11.46 23.10 24.72
N GLN A 206 12.45 22.27 24.41
CA GLN A 206 12.40 21.30 23.32
C GLN A 206 11.36 20.21 23.57
N MET A 207 11.32 19.64 24.78
CA MET A 207 10.35 18.62 25.15
C MET A 207 8.92 19.19 25.16
N ALA A 208 8.71 20.41 25.68
CA ALA A 208 7.44 21.11 25.58
C ALA A 208 7.04 21.41 24.13
N GLY A 209 7.99 21.87 23.31
CA GLY A 209 7.79 22.09 21.88
C GLY A 209 7.44 20.82 21.13
N LEU A 210 8.12 19.70 21.40
CA LEU A 210 7.83 18.38 20.82
C LEU A 210 6.46 17.87 21.25
N ARG A 211 6.11 18.01 22.53
CA ARG A 211 4.82 17.60 23.08
C ARG A 211 3.67 18.42 22.51
N ASN A 212 3.83 19.73 22.39
CA ASN A 212 2.86 20.62 21.73
C ASN A 212 2.74 20.36 20.22
N LYS A 213 3.84 19.94 19.58
CA LYS A 213 3.85 19.52 18.17
C LYS A 213 3.20 18.15 17.97
N GLN A 214 3.03 17.34 19.02
CA GLN A 214 2.36 16.03 18.98
C GLN A 214 0.91 16.06 19.45
N SER A 215 0.48 17.04 20.26
CA SER A 215 -0.88 17.14 20.80
C SER A 215 -1.92 17.73 19.83
N ASN A 216 -1.50 18.32 18.71
CA ASN A 216 -2.37 19.04 17.75
C ASN A 216 -2.32 18.46 16.32
N ASN A 217 -1.91 17.20 16.16
CA ASN A 217 -1.80 16.57 14.84
C ASN A 217 -2.97 15.63 14.56
N LEU A 218 -3.39 15.55 13.31
CA LEU A 218 -4.35 14.55 12.84
C LEU A 218 -3.74 13.14 12.96
N LEU A 219 -4.45 12.27 13.67
CA LEU A 219 -4.16 10.84 13.79
C LEU A 219 -4.99 10.05 12.77
N ILE A 220 -4.31 9.23 11.96
CA ILE A 220 -4.94 8.33 10.99
C ILE A 220 -4.56 6.90 11.35
N ALA A 221 -5.55 6.01 11.48
CA ALA A 221 -5.33 4.61 11.79
C ALA A 221 -5.48 3.75 10.53
N CYS A 222 -4.51 2.87 10.31
CA CYS A 222 -4.57 1.82 9.30
C CYS A 222 -4.52 0.46 10.00
N ILE A 223 -5.49 -0.40 9.73
CA ILE A 223 -5.47 -1.80 10.14
C ILE A 223 -5.61 -2.64 8.89
N ASP A 224 -4.69 -3.58 8.73
CA ASP A 224 -4.72 -4.48 7.58
C ASP A 224 -4.15 -5.85 7.91
N ASP A 225 -4.54 -6.85 7.12
CA ASP A 225 -4.10 -8.22 7.30
C ASP A 225 -2.70 -8.44 6.73
N TYR A 226 -1.93 -9.26 7.42
CA TYR A 226 -0.62 -9.69 6.97
C TYR A 226 -0.60 -11.22 6.93
N HIS A 227 -0.39 -11.73 5.72
CA HIS A 227 -0.26 -13.15 5.44
C HIS A 227 1.22 -13.50 5.23
N ASN A 228 1.78 -14.37 6.07
CA ASN A 228 3.12 -14.90 5.84
C ASN A 228 3.07 -15.93 4.69
N LEU A 229 3.79 -15.67 3.59
CA LEU A 229 3.83 -16.53 2.40
C LEU A 229 4.61 -17.84 2.62
N HIS A 230 5.37 -17.96 3.71
CA HIS A 230 6.25 -19.10 3.94
C HIS A 230 5.62 -20.17 4.85
N GLY A 231 4.63 -20.89 4.33
CA GLY A 231 4.22 -22.17 4.92
C GLY A 231 5.31 -23.22 4.70
N THR A 232 5.98 -23.67 5.76
CA THR A 232 6.87 -24.84 5.67
C THR A 232 6.02 -26.10 5.57
N CYS A 233 5.97 -26.70 4.38
CA CYS A 233 5.39 -28.03 4.19
C CYS A 233 6.44 -29.06 4.62
N ILE A 234 6.23 -29.76 5.74
CA ILE A 234 7.10 -30.86 6.16
C ILE A 234 6.51 -32.14 5.54
N PRO A 235 7.21 -32.83 4.60
CA PRO A 235 6.65 -33.98 3.88
C PRO A 235 6.29 -35.20 4.76
N SER A 236 6.65 -35.20 6.04
CA SER A 236 6.56 -36.36 6.94
C SER A 236 5.41 -36.32 7.94
N VAL A 237 4.55 -35.30 7.91
CA VAL A 237 3.39 -35.18 8.83
C VAL A 237 2.19 -34.62 8.07
N ASN A 238 1.03 -35.24 8.23
CA ASN A 238 -0.27 -34.80 7.67
C ASN A 238 -0.80 -33.49 8.31
N SER A 239 0.07 -32.63 8.83
CA SER A 239 -0.29 -31.34 9.42
C SER A 239 -0.32 -30.25 8.35
N THR A 240 -1.44 -29.55 8.24
CA THR A 240 -1.63 -28.34 7.45
C THR A 240 -0.56 -27.28 7.78
N SER A 241 -0.13 -26.52 6.78
CA SER A 241 0.86 -25.43 6.92
C SER A 241 0.51 -24.47 8.07
N GLN A 242 1.46 -24.16 8.95
CA GLN A 242 1.32 -23.11 9.97
C GLN A 242 1.45 -21.72 9.31
N ILE A 243 0.38 -21.22 8.71
CA ILE A 243 0.26 -19.82 8.28
C ILE A 243 -0.28 -19.04 9.48
N SER A 244 0.52 -18.12 10.04
CA SER A 244 0.00 -17.15 11.02
C SER A 244 -0.67 -16.00 10.28
N HIS A 245 -1.95 -15.77 10.60
CA HIS A 245 -2.71 -14.60 10.16
C HIS A 245 -2.48 -13.47 11.18
N MET A 246 -1.90 -12.37 10.72
CA MET A 246 -1.59 -11.23 11.58
C MET A 246 -2.45 -10.01 11.20
N ALA A 247 -2.83 -9.20 12.17
CA ALA A 247 -3.36 -7.86 11.95
C ALA A 247 -2.26 -6.84 12.28
N THR A 248 -1.91 -6.00 11.31
CA THR A 248 -0.97 -4.89 11.48
C THR A 248 -1.77 -3.64 11.80
N ILE A 249 -1.45 -2.96 12.91
CA ILE A 249 -2.10 -1.72 13.33
C ILE A 249 -1.05 -0.60 13.32
N LEU A 250 -1.28 0.41 12.49
CA LEU A 250 -0.38 1.55 12.31
C LEU A 250 -1.12 2.86 12.57
N PHE A 251 -0.43 3.80 13.20
CA PHE A 251 -0.80 5.21 13.19
C PHE A 251 0.06 5.98 12.20
N ASN A 252 -0.58 6.85 11.44
CA ASN A 252 0.07 7.91 10.70
C ASN A 252 -0.26 9.25 11.37
N THR A 253 0.78 9.99 11.75
CA THR A 253 0.69 11.30 12.43
C THR A 253 1.04 12.40 11.45
N THR A 254 0.04 13.16 11.01
CA THR A 254 0.27 14.18 9.98
C THR A 254 0.24 15.58 10.57
N GLN A 255 0.93 16.54 9.96
CA GLN A 255 0.92 17.94 10.41
C GLN A 255 -0.41 18.67 10.08
N ALA A 256 -1.45 17.94 9.68
CA ALA A 256 -2.78 18.47 9.44
C ALA A 256 -3.51 18.69 10.78
N PRO A 257 -4.44 19.67 10.85
CA PRO A 257 -5.23 19.90 12.06
C PRO A 257 -6.12 18.69 12.38
N PRO A 258 -6.35 18.38 13.67
CA PRO A 258 -7.24 17.29 14.08
C PRO A 258 -8.68 17.63 13.69
N ILE A 259 -9.46 16.58 13.41
CA ILE A 259 -10.85 16.72 12.98
C ILE A 259 -11.75 16.55 14.21
N PRO A 260 -12.63 17.51 14.53
CA PRO A 260 -13.57 17.37 15.63
C PRO A 260 -14.65 16.33 15.32
N TYR A 261 -15.22 15.72 16.36
CA TYR A 261 -16.36 14.81 16.21
C TYR A 261 -17.66 15.54 15.83
N TYR A 262 -17.83 16.76 16.34
CA TYR A 262 -18.99 17.61 16.10
C TYR A 262 -18.61 18.84 15.27
N THR A 263 -19.59 19.37 14.54
CA THR A 263 -19.53 20.75 14.05
C THR A 263 -19.73 21.76 15.17
N ASP A 264 -19.48 23.05 14.88
CA ASP A 264 -19.79 24.16 15.79
C ASP A 264 -21.29 24.25 16.14
N TYR A 265 -22.15 23.64 15.32
CA TYR A 265 -23.60 23.53 15.53
C TYR A 265 -24.02 22.20 16.17
N HIS A 266 -23.09 21.46 16.77
CA HIS A 266 -23.31 20.16 17.44
C HIS A 266 -23.88 19.05 16.54
N LEU A 267 -23.62 19.09 15.22
CA LEU A 267 -23.95 17.99 14.31
C LEU A 267 -22.80 16.99 14.29
N ALA A 268 -23.09 15.71 14.49
CA ALA A 268 -22.09 14.65 14.52
C ALA A 268 -21.52 14.35 13.12
N ILE A 269 -20.28 13.84 13.08
CA ILE A 269 -19.61 13.46 11.83
C ILE A 269 -20.30 12.28 11.09
N HIS A 270 -20.96 11.38 11.83
CA HIS A 270 -21.58 10.19 11.24
C HIS A 270 -22.96 10.52 10.67
N ASN A 271 -23.19 10.15 9.41
CA ASN A 271 -24.49 10.31 8.79
C ASN A 271 -25.54 9.42 9.47
N PRO A 272 -26.60 9.97 10.08
CA PRO A 272 -27.63 9.18 10.77
C PRO A 272 -28.40 8.24 9.82
N CYS A 273 -28.41 8.53 8.51
CA CYS A 273 -29.03 7.69 7.50
C CYS A 273 -28.12 6.55 7.00
N GLY A 274 -26.89 6.42 7.52
CA GLY A 274 -25.88 5.54 6.95
C GLY A 274 -25.51 5.98 5.54
N VAL A 275 -25.74 5.11 4.54
CA VAL A 275 -25.66 5.49 3.13
C VAL A 275 -26.98 6.12 2.69
N ASP A 276 -26.98 7.44 2.55
CA ASP A 276 -28.16 8.24 2.24
C ASP A 276 -28.41 8.33 0.73
N ALA A 277 -29.36 7.52 0.26
CA ALA A 277 -29.80 7.50 -1.14
C ALA A 277 -30.37 8.84 -1.60
N SER A 278 -31.00 9.63 -0.71
CA SER A 278 -31.60 10.92 -1.08
C SER A 278 -30.53 11.95 -1.44
N ILE A 279 -29.46 12.02 -0.64
CA ILE A 279 -28.28 12.84 -0.93
C ILE A 279 -27.65 12.35 -2.24
N LEU A 280 -27.43 11.04 -2.37
CA LEU A 280 -26.79 10.46 -3.55
C LEU A 280 -27.56 10.69 -4.86
N ARG A 281 -28.90 10.75 -4.84
CA ARG A 281 -29.69 11.07 -6.04
C ARG A 281 -29.48 12.52 -6.50
N ASN A 282 -29.38 13.47 -5.56
CA ASN A 282 -29.05 14.86 -5.89
C ASN A 282 -27.63 14.96 -6.47
N VAL A 283 -26.69 14.23 -5.87
CA VAL A 283 -25.30 14.12 -6.33
C VAL A 283 -25.23 13.52 -7.74
N CYS A 284 -25.98 12.44 -7.99
CA CYS A 284 -26.08 11.84 -9.31
C CYS A 284 -26.57 12.86 -10.34
N GLN A 285 -27.59 13.65 -10.00
CA GLN A 285 -28.15 14.68 -10.87
C GLN A 285 -27.11 15.77 -11.23
N GLU A 286 -26.22 16.14 -10.31
CA GLU A 286 -25.11 17.07 -10.55
C GLU A 286 -24.04 16.43 -11.47
N PHE A 287 -23.61 15.21 -11.16
CA PHE A 287 -22.54 14.54 -11.92
C PHE A 287 -22.95 14.06 -13.32
N MET A 288 -24.25 13.96 -13.63
CA MET A 288 -24.70 13.61 -14.99
C MET A 288 -24.13 14.55 -16.07
N LEU A 289 -23.88 15.83 -15.74
CA LEU A 289 -23.25 16.79 -16.66
C LEU A 289 -21.82 16.39 -17.02
N THR A 290 -21.07 15.93 -16.02
CA THR A 290 -19.68 15.47 -16.20
C THR A 290 -19.65 14.15 -16.97
N LEU A 291 -20.57 13.22 -16.67
CA LEU A 291 -20.66 11.93 -17.36
C LEU A 291 -21.04 12.04 -18.84
N ALA A 292 -21.66 13.14 -19.26
CA ALA A 292 -21.93 13.41 -20.66
C ALA A 292 -20.62 13.63 -21.47
N LYS A 293 -19.54 14.04 -20.81
CA LYS A 293 -18.21 14.24 -21.40
C LYS A 293 -17.28 13.07 -21.09
N SER A 294 -16.29 12.84 -21.95
CA SER A 294 -15.26 11.84 -21.66
C SER A 294 -14.39 12.33 -20.53
N TYR A 295 -13.72 11.41 -19.83
CA TYR A 295 -12.82 11.80 -18.76
C TYR A 295 -11.71 12.71 -19.27
N ASN A 296 -11.13 12.42 -20.44
CA ASN A 296 -10.11 13.28 -21.03
C ASN A 296 -10.65 14.66 -21.43
N SER A 297 -11.89 14.75 -21.93
CA SER A 297 -12.53 16.04 -22.21
C SER A 297 -12.78 16.84 -20.93
N GLU A 298 -13.24 16.18 -19.85
CA GLU A 298 -13.38 16.79 -18.53
C GLU A 298 -12.03 17.31 -18.02
N LYS A 299 -11.00 16.43 -18.04
CA LYS A 299 -9.64 16.72 -17.59
C LYS A 299 -9.03 17.92 -18.30
N SER A 300 -9.26 18.07 -19.60
CA SER A 300 -8.75 19.22 -20.38
C SER A 300 -9.26 20.58 -19.89
N SER A 301 -10.34 20.60 -19.11
CA SER A 301 -10.88 21.82 -18.50
C SER A 301 -10.27 22.15 -17.13
N TRP A 302 -9.47 21.26 -16.55
CA TRP A 302 -8.86 21.48 -15.23
C TRP A 302 -7.63 22.36 -15.35
N ASN A 303 -7.58 23.44 -14.57
CA ASN A 303 -6.53 24.46 -14.65
C ASN A 303 -5.10 23.88 -14.45
N TRP A 304 -4.96 22.82 -13.65
CA TRP A 304 -3.68 22.18 -13.39
C TRP A 304 -3.29 21.14 -14.43
N ALA A 305 -4.24 20.63 -15.22
CA ALA A 305 -4.05 19.52 -16.14
C ALA A 305 -3.47 19.94 -17.50
N SER A 306 -2.87 21.14 -17.60
CA SER A 306 -2.35 21.67 -18.87
C SER A 306 -1.51 20.62 -19.63
N ASP A 307 -1.90 20.39 -20.89
CA ASP A 307 -1.44 19.32 -21.79
C ASP A 307 0.08 19.40 -22.17
N LEU A 308 0.90 20.16 -21.44
CA LEU A 308 2.29 20.49 -21.81
C LEU A 308 3.28 20.57 -20.62
N VAL A 309 3.07 19.82 -19.53
CA VAL A 309 4.18 19.58 -18.60
C VAL A 309 5.03 18.46 -19.17
N VAL A 310 6.26 18.75 -19.57
CA VAL A 310 7.28 17.72 -19.81
C VAL A 310 7.47 17.00 -18.47
N VAL A 311 6.76 15.89 -18.29
CA VAL A 311 6.89 15.06 -17.09
C VAL A 311 8.31 14.52 -17.09
N ASP A 312 9.05 14.81 -16.01
CA ASP A 312 10.40 14.30 -15.83
C ASP A 312 10.36 12.75 -15.72
N GLU A 313 11.43 12.09 -16.15
CA GLU A 313 11.55 10.62 -16.10
C GLU A 313 11.28 10.08 -14.69
N THR A 314 11.75 10.79 -13.68
CA THR A 314 11.55 10.48 -12.26
C THR A 314 10.07 10.40 -11.88
N GLU A 315 9.25 11.32 -12.38
CA GLU A 315 7.82 11.38 -12.08
C GLU A 315 7.02 10.32 -12.87
N ILE A 316 7.41 10.06 -14.13
CA ILE A 316 6.81 8.97 -14.94
C ILE A 316 7.04 7.62 -14.25
N ILE A 317 8.28 7.34 -13.84
CA ILE A 317 8.63 6.10 -13.16
C ILE A 317 7.86 5.98 -11.85
N GLU A 318 7.79 7.05 -11.05
CA GLU A 318 7.04 7.05 -9.79
C GLU A 318 5.54 6.75 -9.98
N ARG A 319 4.93 7.25 -11.06
CA ARG A 319 3.54 6.92 -11.42
C ARG A 319 3.39 5.46 -11.86
N LEU A 320 4.38 4.89 -12.54
CA LEU A 320 4.36 3.48 -12.99
C LEU A 320 4.62 2.49 -11.84
N THR A 321 5.38 2.91 -10.82
CA THR A 321 5.78 2.10 -9.66
C THR A 321 4.95 2.37 -8.41
N ILE A 322 3.84 3.11 -8.52
CA ILE A 322 2.83 3.32 -7.46
C ILE A 322 2.49 2.04 -6.67
N HIS A 323 2.23 0.94 -7.37
CA HIS A 323 1.90 -0.37 -6.81
C HIS A 323 3.11 -1.31 -6.75
N SER A 324 4.31 -0.75 -6.70
CA SER A 324 5.55 -1.46 -6.43
C SER A 324 6.05 -1.06 -5.05
N TYR A 325 5.95 -1.99 -4.12
CA TYR A 325 6.40 -1.81 -2.74
C TYR A 325 7.85 -2.27 -2.56
N ASP A 326 8.63 -2.39 -3.65
CA ASP A 326 10.02 -2.80 -3.53
C ASP A 326 10.83 -1.67 -2.85
N SER A 327 11.56 -1.91 -1.75
CA SER A 327 12.23 -0.87 -0.94
C SER A 327 13.14 -0.04 -1.82
N ASP A 328 13.87 -0.71 -2.69
CA ASP A 328 14.91 -0.15 -3.57
C ASP A 328 14.30 0.82 -4.60
N ILE A 329 13.00 0.67 -4.89
CA ILE A 329 12.22 1.57 -5.75
C ILE A 329 11.54 2.65 -4.88
N SER A 330 10.91 2.27 -3.77
CA SER A 330 10.15 3.19 -2.90
C SER A 330 11.01 4.27 -2.22
N GLU A 331 12.26 3.96 -1.85
CA GLU A 331 13.15 4.93 -1.21
C GLU A 331 13.72 5.96 -2.21
N LYS A 332 13.77 5.63 -3.51
CA LYS A 332 14.25 6.54 -4.56
C LYS A 332 13.26 7.68 -4.86
N TYR A 333 11.97 7.48 -4.63
CA TYR A 333 10.92 8.37 -5.16
C TYR A 333 10.01 9.02 -4.08
N GLN A 334 10.57 9.36 -2.91
CA GLN A 334 9.95 10.22 -1.86
C GLN A 334 8.88 9.60 -0.93
N ARG A 335 8.86 8.28 -0.70
CA ARG A 335 7.87 7.64 0.19
C ARG A 335 8.42 7.33 1.60
N LYS A 336 8.61 8.37 2.43
CA LYS A 336 9.27 8.26 3.75
C LYS A 336 8.31 7.95 4.90
N PHE A 337 8.72 7.05 5.79
CA PHE A 337 7.97 6.57 6.97
C PHE A 337 8.10 7.46 8.23
N ASN A 338 8.48 8.72 8.06
CA ASN A 338 8.89 9.58 9.18
C ASN A 338 7.75 9.91 10.16
N GLN A 339 6.51 9.67 9.74
CA GLN A 339 5.28 10.05 10.44
C GLN A 339 4.43 8.84 10.86
N THR A 340 4.86 7.64 10.50
CA THR A 340 4.13 6.39 10.76
C THR A 340 4.71 5.71 11.99
N LYS A 341 3.88 5.09 12.83
CA LYS A 341 4.27 4.28 13.99
C LYS A 341 3.41 3.03 14.10
N LEU A 342 4.05 1.87 14.28
CA LEU A 342 3.37 0.63 14.60
C LEU A 342 2.82 0.72 16.02
N VAL A 343 1.50 0.54 16.15
CA VAL A 343 0.87 0.30 17.45
C VAL A 343 1.14 -1.14 17.86
N ASP A 344 0.78 -2.08 16.97
CA ASP A 344 1.02 -3.49 17.21
C ASP A 344 0.91 -4.33 15.92
N CYS A 345 1.42 -5.55 15.96
CA CYS A 345 1.22 -6.58 14.95
C CYS A 345 0.78 -7.86 15.65
N ILE A 346 -0.52 -8.11 15.72
CA ILE A 346 -1.11 -9.16 16.56
C ILE A 346 -1.57 -10.36 15.73
N GLU A 347 -1.52 -11.56 16.31
CA GLU A 347 -2.08 -12.76 15.66
C GLU A 347 -3.61 -12.70 15.75
N LEU A 348 -4.22 -12.25 14.65
CA LEU A 348 -5.64 -11.99 14.55
C LEU A 348 -6.08 -12.04 13.09
N ASP A 349 -7.15 -12.77 12.84
CA ASP A 349 -7.70 -12.97 11.50
C ASP A 349 -8.80 -11.93 11.23
N LEU A 350 -8.56 -10.98 10.32
CA LEU A 350 -9.46 -9.84 10.08
C LEU A 350 -10.67 -10.21 9.20
N LYS A 351 -11.44 -11.23 9.61
CA LYS A 351 -12.56 -11.78 8.81
C LYS A 351 -13.96 -11.31 9.22
N ASN A 352 -14.08 -10.61 10.33
CA ASN A 352 -15.38 -10.21 10.89
C ASN A 352 -15.27 -8.93 11.74
N THR A 353 -16.42 -8.34 12.07
CA THR A 353 -16.46 -7.11 12.88
C THR A 353 -15.87 -7.30 14.27
N LYS A 354 -16.05 -8.46 14.90
CA LYS A 354 -15.45 -8.74 16.22
C LYS A 354 -13.93 -8.66 16.17
N ASN A 355 -13.30 -9.21 15.14
CA ASN A 355 -11.86 -9.15 14.96
C ASN A 355 -11.37 -7.72 14.66
N TYR A 356 -12.10 -6.95 13.84
CA TYR A 356 -11.78 -5.53 13.64
C TYR A 356 -11.92 -4.70 14.93
N ILE A 357 -12.95 -4.95 15.74
CA ILE A 357 -13.11 -4.32 17.07
C ILE A 357 -11.95 -4.70 17.98
N GLN A 358 -11.53 -5.97 17.98
CA GLN A 358 -10.39 -6.43 18.77
C GLN A 358 -9.08 -5.76 18.32
N ALA A 359 -8.86 -5.62 17.02
CA ALA A 359 -7.71 -4.89 16.47
C ALA A 359 -7.76 -3.41 16.86
N ALA A 360 -8.90 -2.72 16.70
CA ALA A 360 -9.05 -1.31 17.06
C ALA A 360 -8.87 -1.08 18.58
N ASN A 361 -9.32 -2.01 19.42
CA ASN A 361 -9.15 -1.94 20.86
C ASN A 361 -7.68 -1.83 21.31
N THR A 362 -6.72 -2.26 20.49
CA THR A 362 -5.28 -2.13 20.80
C THR A 362 -4.87 -0.68 21.00
N PHE A 363 -5.46 0.26 20.23
CA PHE A 363 -5.20 1.68 20.38
C PHE A 363 -6.32 2.44 21.10
N LEU A 364 -7.59 2.05 20.92
CA LEU A 364 -8.72 2.74 21.57
C LEU A 364 -8.67 2.70 23.10
N ARG A 365 -7.94 1.73 23.68
CA ARG A 365 -7.77 1.59 25.13
C ARG A 365 -6.60 2.40 25.70
N LEU A 366 -5.74 2.96 24.86
CA LEU A 366 -4.58 3.74 25.30
C LEU A 366 -5.05 5.07 25.94
N PRO A 367 -4.50 5.48 27.09
CA PRO A 367 -4.90 6.72 27.77
C PRO A 367 -4.81 7.96 26.87
N GLU A 368 -3.74 8.08 26.09
CA GLU A 368 -3.49 9.20 25.19
C GLU A 368 -4.51 9.24 24.04
N THR A 369 -4.87 8.07 23.51
CA THR A 369 -5.92 7.97 22.50
C THR A 369 -7.27 8.35 23.09
N LYS A 370 -7.62 7.87 24.29
CA LYS A 370 -8.88 8.24 24.95
C LYS A 370 -9.00 9.74 25.16
N GLU A 371 -7.92 10.40 25.57
CA GLU A 371 -7.90 11.85 25.73
C GLU A 371 -8.16 12.57 24.39
N TYR A 372 -7.48 12.13 23.32
CA TYR A 372 -7.67 12.68 21.98
C TYR A 372 -9.13 12.51 21.49
N LEU A 373 -9.72 11.32 21.71
CA LEU A 373 -11.08 11.02 21.25
C LEU A 373 -12.17 11.77 22.02
N LYS A 374 -11.88 12.45 23.14
CA LYS A 374 -12.87 13.31 23.79
C LYS A 374 -13.35 14.45 22.88
N MET A 375 -12.49 14.91 21.97
CA MET A 375 -12.78 16.04 21.09
C MET A 375 -12.73 15.66 19.62
N PHE A 376 -11.86 14.72 19.25
CA PHE A 376 -11.48 14.48 17.86
C PHE A 376 -11.85 13.08 17.39
N VAL A 377 -11.68 12.88 16.08
CA VAL A 377 -11.87 11.61 15.39
C VAL A 377 -10.58 11.10 14.80
N ILE A 378 -10.54 9.80 14.52
CA ILE A 378 -9.47 9.13 13.81
C ILE A 378 -10.04 8.63 12.47
N PRO A 379 -9.65 9.24 11.34
CA PRO A 379 -9.91 8.67 10.03
C PRO A 379 -9.29 7.28 9.90
N PHE A 380 -10.01 6.41 9.23
CA PHE A 380 -9.67 5.01 9.05
C PHE A 380 -9.74 4.63 7.56
N PRO A 381 -8.71 4.93 6.76
CA PRO A 381 -8.59 4.46 5.39
C PRO A 381 -8.48 2.93 5.38
N ALA A 382 -9.44 2.28 4.73
CA ALA A 382 -9.44 0.84 4.57
C ALA A 382 -10.14 0.44 3.27
N ASP A 383 -9.79 -0.74 2.78
CA ASP A 383 -10.45 -1.38 1.66
C ASP A 383 -11.68 -2.18 2.12
N PHE A 384 -12.24 -3.00 1.24
CA PHE A 384 -13.28 -3.94 1.62
C PHE A 384 -12.64 -5.28 2.01
N PRO A 385 -12.97 -5.86 3.18
CA PRO A 385 -14.13 -5.55 4.02
C PRO A 385 -13.84 -4.63 5.22
N GLY A 386 -12.62 -4.13 5.43
CA GLY A 386 -12.26 -3.33 6.60
C GLY A 386 -13.16 -2.11 6.82
N GLN A 387 -13.48 -1.40 5.73
CA GLN A 387 -14.41 -0.26 5.76
C GLN A 387 -15.83 -0.66 6.18
N LEU A 388 -16.31 -1.83 5.74
CA LEU A 388 -17.63 -2.36 6.09
C LEU A 388 -17.69 -2.69 7.59
N PHE A 389 -16.70 -3.41 8.09
CA PHE A 389 -16.71 -3.94 9.46
C PHE A 389 -16.58 -2.85 10.52
N ILE A 390 -15.68 -1.88 10.33
CA ILE A 390 -15.60 -0.73 11.25
C ILE A 390 -16.89 0.10 11.18
N ARG A 391 -17.43 0.35 9.98
CA ARG A 391 -18.70 1.09 9.84
C ARG A 391 -19.84 0.36 10.54
N ARG A 392 -19.92 -0.97 10.43
CA ARG A 392 -20.93 -1.78 11.15
C ARG A 392 -20.78 -1.62 12.66
N ALA A 393 -19.55 -1.66 13.18
CA ALA A 393 -19.30 -1.48 14.60
C ALA A 393 -19.76 -0.09 15.10
N VAL A 394 -19.44 0.96 14.34
CA VAL A 394 -19.91 2.34 14.59
C VAL A 394 -21.44 2.40 14.60
N THR A 395 -22.10 1.87 13.55
CA THR A 395 -23.57 1.88 13.44
C THR A 395 -24.24 1.17 14.61
N LYS A 396 -23.74 0.00 15.01
CA LYS A 396 -24.28 -0.72 16.17
C LYS A 396 -24.11 0.08 17.46
N ARG A 397 -22.96 0.71 17.70
CA ARG A 397 -22.74 1.53 18.90
C ARG A 397 -23.64 2.77 18.94
N LEU A 398 -23.83 3.45 17.80
CA LEU A 398 -24.72 4.61 17.72
C LEU A 398 -26.18 4.26 18.04
N LYS A 399 -26.66 3.09 17.61
CA LYS A 399 -28.02 2.60 17.94
C LYS A 399 -28.19 2.33 19.44
N MET A 400 -27.17 1.71 20.07
CA MET A 400 -27.15 1.47 21.52
C MET A 400 -27.28 2.78 22.31
N GLU A 401 -26.52 3.82 21.93
CA GLU A 401 -26.59 5.15 22.59
C GLU A 401 -27.95 5.84 22.37
N ALA A 402 -28.61 5.58 21.24
CA ALA A 402 -29.93 6.13 20.93
C ALA A 402 -31.09 5.40 21.63
N GLY A 403 -30.83 4.37 22.44
CA GLY A 403 -31.86 3.59 23.15
C GLY A 403 -32.75 2.75 22.23
N THR A 404 -32.29 2.46 21.01
CA THR A 404 -33.02 1.65 20.02
C THR A 404 -32.43 0.24 19.98
N GLU A 405 -32.81 -0.56 21.00
CA GLU A 405 -32.41 -1.95 21.31
C GLU A 405 -30.92 -2.20 21.60
N PRO A 406 -30.64 -2.96 22.68
CA PRO A 406 -30.02 -4.27 22.43
C PRO A 406 -30.49 -5.38 23.40
N GLU A 407 -30.31 -6.65 23.00
CA GLU A 407 -30.18 -7.73 23.98
C GLU A 407 -28.95 -7.49 24.89
N PRO A 408 -29.02 -7.80 26.19
CA PRO A 408 -28.03 -7.44 27.21
C PRO A 408 -26.63 -8.05 27.03
N GLU A 409 -26.41 -9.00 26.12
CA GLU A 409 -25.10 -9.67 25.97
C GLU A 409 -24.08 -8.88 25.11
N LEU A 410 -24.51 -7.97 24.22
CA LEU A 410 -23.61 -7.26 23.29
C LEU A 410 -23.03 -5.94 23.84
N GLU A 411 -23.66 -5.35 24.86
CA GLU A 411 -23.26 -4.08 25.50
C GLU A 411 -21.82 -4.08 26.03
N SER A 412 -21.30 -5.25 26.41
CA SER A 412 -19.96 -5.37 27.01
C SER A 412 -18.81 -5.43 26.00
N SER A 413 -19.07 -5.66 24.70
CA SER A 413 -18.01 -5.98 23.74
C SER A 413 -17.55 -4.82 22.83
N ILE A 414 -18.41 -3.82 22.58
CA ILE A 414 -18.11 -2.71 21.65
C ILE A 414 -17.79 -1.42 22.45
N PRO A 415 -16.54 -0.93 22.42
CA PRO A 415 -16.15 0.27 23.18
C PRO A 415 -16.86 1.54 22.65
N LYS A 416 -17.20 2.48 23.53
CA LYS A 416 -17.80 3.78 23.16
C LYS A 416 -16.92 4.55 22.19
N GLU A 417 -15.62 4.46 22.40
CA GLU A 417 -14.57 5.13 21.62
C GLU A 417 -14.61 4.75 20.13
N ILE A 418 -15.24 3.62 19.76
CA ILE A 418 -15.36 3.22 18.35
C ILE A 418 -16.13 4.23 17.51
N MET A 419 -17.07 4.97 18.11
CA MET A 419 -17.83 6.01 17.40
C MET A 419 -16.91 7.11 16.86
N HIS A 420 -15.72 7.29 17.41
CA HIS A 420 -14.76 8.29 16.94
C HIS A 420 -13.90 7.81 15.76
N LEU A 421 -14.09 6.58 15.29
CA LEU A 421 -13.47 6.11 14.05
C LEU A 421 -14.32 6.52 12.86
N VAL A 422 -13.67 7.04 11.80
CA VAL A 422 -14.33 7.48 10.57
C VAL A 422 -13.85 6.62 9.41
N PRO A 423 -14.61 5.58 9.00
CA PRO A 423 -14.24 4.75 7.87
C PRO A 423 -14.11 5.59 6.60
N PHE A 424 -12.95 5.52 5.96
CA PHE A 424 -12.61 6.25 4.75
C PHE A 424 -12.26 5.27 3.63
N LEU A 425 -12.64 5.59 2.39
CA LEU A 425 -12.38 4.73 1.24
C LEU A 425 -10.88 4.69 0.94
N GLY A 426 -10.27 3.50 1.02
CA GLY A 426 -8.85 3.28 0.70
C GLY A 426 -8.48 3.67 -0.74
N PRO A 427 -7.84 4.83 -0.98
CA PRO A 427 -7.61 5.35 -2.33
C PRO A 427 -6.59 4.53 -3.10
N LEU A 428 -5.61 3.93 -2.42
CA LEU A 428 -4.60 3.07 -3.03
C LEU A 428 -5.26 1.80 -3.58
N HIS A 429 -6.15 1.18 -2.81
CA HIS A 429 -6.90 -0.01 -3.24
C HIS A 429 -7.96 0.30 -4.30
N VAL A 430 -8.60 1.47 -4.28
CA VAL A 430 -9.44 1.93 -5.40
C VAL A 430 -8.60 1.96 -6.68
N SER A 431 -7.41 2.55 -6.61
CA SER A 431 -6.49 2.61 -7.74
C SER A 431 -6.01 1.21 -8.16
N LEU A 432 -5.74 0.36 -7.18
CA LEU A 432 -5.66 -1.11 -7.20
C LEU A 432 -6.64 -1.75 -8.17
N ASN A 433 -7.82 -1.94 -7.61
CA ASN A 433 -8.88 -2.80 -8.10
C ASN A 433 -9.50 -2.26 -9.38
N THR A 434 -9.56 -0.94 -9.56
CA THR A 434 -10.10 -0.39 -10.80
C THR A 434 -9.20 -0.66 -12.01
N ARG A 435 -7.87 -0.60 -11.86
CA ARG A 435 -6.91 -0.95 -12.92
C ARG A 435 -6.98 -2.43 -13.28
N GLU A 436 -7.00 -3.30 -12.26
CA GLU A 436 -7.13 -4.74 -12.46
C GLU A 436 -8.47 -5.09 -13.14
N SER A 437 -9.55 -4.46 -12.71
CA SER A 437 -10.88 -4.65 -13.30
C SER A 437 -10.92 -4.29 -14.78
N VAL A 438 -10.36 -3.12 -15.15
CA VAL A 438 -10.27 -2.71 -16.56
C VAL A 438 -9.43 -3.70 -17.36
N MET A 439 -8.28 -4.12 -16.81
CA MET A 439 -7.40 -5.10 -17.45
C MET A 439 -8.09 -6.45 -17.67
N ILE A 440 -8.89 -6.93 -16.71
CA ILE A 440 -9.60 -8.22 -16.80
C ILE A 440 -10.74 -8.14 -17.81
N ILE A 441 -11.60 -7.12 -17.73
CA ILE A 441 -12.76 -6.98 -18.63
C ILE A 441 -12.31 -6.79 -20.09
N PHE A 442 -11.21 -6.07 -20.30
CA PHE A 442 -10.66 -5.79 -21.63
C PHE A 442 -9.38 -6.59 -21.92
N HIS A 443 -9.18 -7.74 -21.28
CA HIS A 443 -7.96 -8.54 -21.42
C HIS A 443 -7.65 -8.84 -22.88
N SER A 444 -8.65 -9.23 -23.66
CA SER A 444 -8.53 -9.51 -25.09
C SER A 444 -7.98 -8.34 -25.91
N PHE A 445 -8.35 -7.10 -25.57
CA PHE A 445 -7.82 -5.90 -26.22
C PHE A 445 -6.36 -5.66 -25.82
N PHE A 446 -6.06 -5.74 -24.53
CA PHE A 446 -4.69 -5.52 -24.03
C PHE A 446 -3.71 -6.63 -24.43
N ASP A 447 -4.16 -7.88 -24.55
CA ASP A 447 -3.37 -9.00 -25.08
C ASP A 447 -3.06 -8.78 -26.57
N TYR A 448 -4.03 -8.26 -27.35
CA TYR A 448 -3.80 -7.92 -28.75
C TYR A 448 -2.78 -6.78 -28.90
N MET A 449 -2.96 -5.69 -28.14
CA MET A 449 -2.02 -4.58 -28.07
C MET A 449 -0.62 -5.05 -27.65
N TYR A 450 -0.54 -5.87 -26.59
CA TYR A 450 0.73 -6.37 -26.05
C TYR A 450 1.54 -7.15 -27.08
N LYS A 451 0.91 -8.05 -27.84
CA LYS A 451 1.60 -8.86 -28.86
C LYS A 451 2.19 -8.00 -29.97
N ILE A 452 1.45 -6.99 -30.42
CA ILE A 452 1.89 -6.08 -31.47
C ILE A 452 3.00 -5.15 -30.96
N VAL A 453 2.74 -4.43 -29.86
CA VAL A 453 3.66 -3.39 -29.36
C VAL A 453 4.98 -3.97 -28.87
N PHE A 454 4.98 -5.12 -28.21
CA PHE A 454 6.20 -5.75 -27.71
C PHE A 454 6.80 -6.80 -28.66
N ASN A 455 6.19 -6.99 -29.84
CA ASN A 455 6.54 -8.04 -30.80
C ASN A 455 6.69 -9.43 -30.14
N LYS A 456 5.75 -9.76 -29.24
CA LYS A 456 5.76 -11.01 -28.48
C LYS A 456 4.83 -12.03 -29.13
N LYS A 457 5.34 -13.24 -29.36
CA LYS A 457 4.53 -14.38 -29.80
C LYS A 457 3.68 -14.98 -28.67
N GLN A 458 4.13 -14.82 -27.43
CA GLN A 458 3.45 -15.35 -26.24
C GLN A 458 2.27 -14.47 -25.83
N LYS A 459 1.21 -15.11 -25.32
CA LYS A 459 0.04 -14.41 -24.77
C LYS A 459 0.42 -13.65 -23.50
N LEU A 460 -0.24 -12.51 -23.30
CA LEU A 460 -0.24 -11.83 -22.02
C LEU A 460 -0.85 -12.75 -20.96
N ALA A 461 -0.26 -12.81 -19.77
CA ALA A 461 -0.78 -13.61 -18.67
C ALA A 461 -2.25 -13.24 -18.39
N ALA A 462 -3.08 -14.22 -18.02
CA ALA A 462 -4.50 -13.99 -17.70
C ALA A 462 -4.67 -12.99 -16.53
N LYS A 463 -3.75 -13.02 -15.57
CA LYS A 463 -3.62 -12.06 -14.47
C LYS A 463 -2.21 -11.46 -14.49
N PRO A 464 -1.96 -10.37 -15.23
CA PRO A 464 -0.66 -9.71 -15.25
C PRO A 464 -0.32 -9.13 -13.88
N LYS A 465 0.97 -9.03 -13.55
CA LYS A 465 1.41 -8.37 -12.31
C LYS A 465 1.06 -6.87 -12.33
N PRO A 466 0.83 -6.21 -11.17
CA PRO A 466 0.41 -4.80 -11.09
C PRO A 466 1.28 -3.84 -11.91
N TRP A 467 2.61 -3.97 -11.87
CA TRP A 467 3.51 -3.12 -12.66
C TRP A 467 3.31 -3.26 -14.18
N ARG A 468 2.93 -4.45 -14.67
CA ARG A 468 2.65 -4.71 -16.09
C ARG A 468 1.31 -4.09 -16.47
N ILE A 469 0.31 -4.19 -15.60
CA ILE A 469 -1.00 -3.54 -15.77
C ILE A 469 -0.80 -2.03 -15.90
N ASN A 470 -0.09 -1.41 -14.95
CA ASN A 470 0.20 0.02 -14.98
C ASN A 470 0.87 0.46 -16.29
N LEU A 471 1.87 -0.29 -16.76
CA LEU A 471 2.53 0.01 -18.04
C LEU A 471 1.56 -0.06 -19.21
N LEU A 472 0.77 -1.12 -19.34
CA LEU A 472 -0.15 -1.28 -20.47
C LEU A 472 -1.24 -0.20 -20.49
N LEU A 473 -1.78 0.15 -19.32
CA LEU A 473 -2.74 1.24 -19.18
C LEU A 473 -2.10 2.58 -19.56
N TYR A 474 -0.89 2.86 -19.07
CA TYR A 474 -0.12 4.05 -19.44
C TYR A 474 0.10 4.15 -20.95
N LEU A 475 0.61 3.08 -21.58
CA LEU A 475 0.86 3.06 -23.02
C LEU A 475 -0.43 3.26 -23.84
N ALA A 476 -1.53 2.61 -23.43
CA ALA A 476 -2.83 2.78 -24.08
C ALA A 476 -3.36 4.21 -23.95
N HIS A 477 -3.15 4.86 -22.80
CA HIS A 477 -3.55 6.25 -22.58
C HIS A 477 -2.73 7.22 -23.44
N GLU A 478 -1.40 7.19 -23.30
CA GLU A 478 -0.50 8.10 -24.01
C GLU A 478 -0.57 7.90 -25.53
N GLY A 479 -0.63 6.64 -25.99
CA GLY A 479 -0.81 6.31 -27.39
C GLY A 479 -2.12 6.87 -27.96
N ARG A 480 -3.22 6.81 -27.18
CA ARG A 480 -4.50 7.42 -27.55
C ARG A 480 -4.42 8.94 -27.63
N LEU A 481 -3.67 9.61 -26.75
CA LEU A 481 -3.54 11.07 -26.79
C LEU A 481 -2.90 11.56 -28.10
N LEU A 482 -1.92 10.83 -28.63
CA LEU A 482 -1.24 11.17 -29.90
C LEU A 482 -2.17 11.17 -31.12
N ILE A 483 -3.19 10.31 -31.13
CA ILE A 483 -4.04 10.10 -32.32
C ILE A 483 -5.48 10.60 -32.13
N LYS A 484 -5.79 11.19 -30.96
CA LYS A 484 -7.16 11.54 -30.52
C LYS A 484 -7.92 12.33 -31.59
N ASN A 485 -7.29 13.37 -32.12
CA ASN A 485 -7.91 14.29 -33.06
C ASN A 485 -8.24 13.61 -34.40
N CYS A 486 -7.40 12.69 -34.86
CA CYS A 486 -7.61 11.96 -36.11
C CYS A 486 -8.78 10.98 -35.99
N VAL A 487 -8.84 10.23 -34.89
CA VAL A 487 -9.92 9.26 -34.64
C VAL A 487 -11.27 9.96 -34.46
N LEU A 488 -11.32 11.01 -33.62
CA LEU A 488 -12.55 11.75 -33.36
C LEU A 488 -13.11 12.41 -34.64
N LYS A 489 -12.25 13.02 -35.47
CA LYS A 489 -12.68 13.60 -36.75
C LYS A 489 -13.23 12.56 -37.72
N ARG A 490 -12.63 11.36 -37.76
CA ARG A 490 -13.03 10.30 -38.69
C ARG A 490 -14.35 9.64 -38.31
N PHE A 491 -14.52 9.31 -37.03
CA PHE A 491 -15.74 8.65 -36.56
C PHE A 491 -16.88 9.63 -36.28
N ALA A 492 -16.57 10.91 -36.02
CA ALA A 492 -17.53 11.99 -35.80
C ALA A 492 -18.71 11.55 -34.91
N MET A 493 -19.90 11.45 -35.50
CA MET A 493 -21.19 11.15 -34.87
C MET A 493 -21.54 9.65 -34.86
N SER A 494 -20.55 8.77 -35.02
CA SER A 494 -20.77 7.33 -35.07
C SER A 494 -21.34 6.78 -33.76
N LYS A 495 -22.40 5.98 -33.88
CA LYS A 495 -22.99 5.17 -32.81
C LYS A 495 -22.61 3.69 -32.91
N ASP A 496 -21.59 3.37 -33.73
CA ASP A 496 -21.13 1.98 -33.86
C ASP A 496 -20.69 1.45 -32.48
N ILE A 497 -21.27 0.32 -32.06
CA ILE A 497 -21.05 -0.25 -30.73
C ILE A 497 -19.59 -0.58 -30.49
N SER A 498 -18.84 -1.03 -31.50
CA SER A 498 -17.40 -1.30 -31.39
C SER A 498 -16.66 -0.01 -31.11
N TYR A 499 -16.90 1.02 -31.94
CA TYR A 499 -16.25 2.32 -31.79
C TYR A 499 -16.50 2.92 -30.40
N VAL A 500 -17.76 3.04 -29.98
CA VAL A 500 -18.12 3.66 -28.70
C VAL A 500 -17.55 2.85 -27.52
N THR A 501 -17.52 1.51 -27.61
CA THR A 501 -16.93 0.65 -26.57
C THR A 501 -15.44 0.95 -26.36
N PHE A 502 -14.64 1.00 -27.44
CA PHE A 502 -13.21 1.26 -27.31
C PHE A 502 -12.88 2.74 -27.11
N LEU A 503 -13.78 3.65 -27.50
CA LEU A 503 -13.70 5.05 -27.11
C LEU A 503 -13.91 5.22 -25.60
N ASP A 504 -14.93 4.58 -25.01
CA ASP A 504 -15.15 4.57 -23.56
C ASP A 504 -13.95 3.96 -22.82
N LEU A 505 -13.39 2.84 -23.31
CA LEU A 505 -12.18 2.26 -22.74
C LEU A 505 -11.03 3.28 -22.65
N LEU A 506 -10.68 3.91 -23.78
CA LEU A 506 -9.44 4.69 -23.91
C LEU A 506 -9.58 6.14 -23.46
N ASP A 507 -10.77 6.73 -23.55
CA ASP A 507 -11.02 8.14 -23.25
C ASP A 507 -11.71 8.35 -21.90
N ASN A 508 -12.20 7.29 -21.27
CA ASN A 508 -12.94 7.33 -20.00
C ASN A 508 -12.33 6.40 -18.93
N LEU A 509 -12.22 5.10 -19.20
CA LEU A 509 -11.85 4.10 -18.18
C LEU A 509 -10.36 4.14 -17.85
N VAL A 510 -9.51 3.93 -18.85
CA VAL A 510 -8.06 3.91 -18.66
C VAL A 510 -7.57 5.19 -17.95
N PRO A 511 -7.87 6.42 -18.44
CA PRO A 511 -7.34 7.62 -17.81
C PRO A 511 -7.86 7.86 -16.38
N SER A 512 -9.15 7.60 -16.11
CA SER A 512 -9.70 7.78 -14.75
C SER A 512 -9.04 6.85 -13.72
N THR A 513 -8.73 5.60 -14.09
CA THR A 513 -8.01 4.67 -13.20
C THR A 513 -6.55 5.03 -13.01
N LEU A 514 -5.90 5.65 -14.00
CA LEU A 514 -4.52 6.13 -13.87
C LEU A 514 -4.44 7.34 -12.94
N ASP A 515 -5.33 8.32 -13.12
CA ASP A 515 -5.26 9.61 -12.43
C ASP A 515 -5.75 9.57 -10.97
N ILE A 516 -6.73 8.72 -10.64
CA ILE A 516 -7.45 8.76 -9.35
C ILE A 516 -6.54 8.88 -8.13
N TYR A 517 -5.49 8.05 -8.06
CA TYR A 517 -4.53 8.12 -6.97
C TYR A 517 -3.31 8.96 -7.33
N SER A 518 -2.74 8.70 -8.51
CA SER A 518 -1.41 9.20 -8.86
C SER A 518 -1.37 10.73 -9.01
N ASN A 519 -2.45 11.31 -9.52
CA ASN A 519 -2.55 12.73 -9.85
C ASN A 519 -3.57 13.45 -8.95
N LEU A 520 -4.75 12.87 -8.71
CA LEU A 520 -5.82 13.56 -7.98
C LEU A 520 -5.64 13.47 -6.46
N PHE A 521 -5.60 12.25 -5.93
CA PHE A 521 -5.49 12.02 -4.49
C PHE A 521 -4.20 12.59 -3.91
N ARG A 522 -3.03 12.23 -4.48
CA ARG A 522 -1.72 12.66 -3.97
C ARG A 522 -1.49 14.17 -4.04
N SER A 523 -2.18 14.87 -4.94
CA SER A 523 -2.05 16.32 -5.15
C SER A 523 -3.17 17.13 -4.48
N ASN A 524 -4.02 16.52 -3.66
CA ASN A 524 -5.12 17.17 -2.93
C ASN A 524 -6.22 17.80 -3.82
N TYR A 525 -6.42 17.30 -5.04
CA TYR A 525 -7.50 17.77 -5.93
C TYR A 525 -8.85 17.15 -5.54
N LEU A 526 -9.42 17.60 -4.42
CA LEU A 526 -10.61 16.97 -3.81
C LEU A 526 -11.84 16.94 -4.73
N GLU A 527 -12.16 18.04 -5.40
CA GLU A 527 -13.40 18.11 -6.21
C GLU A 527 -13.30 17.22 -7.45
N GLU A 528 -12.15 17.23 -8.13
CA GLU A 528 -11.83 16.33 -9.24
C GLU A 528 -11.75 14.87 -8.78
N TYR A 529 -11.20 14.62 -7.59
CA TYR A 529 -11.17 13.29 -6.98
C TYR A 529 -12.58 12.74 -6.74
N ILE A 530 -13.47 13.53 -6.12
CA ILE A 530 -14.87 13.13 -5.87
C ILE A 530 -15.60 12.85 -7.20
N SER A 531 -15.44 13.73 -8.19
CA SER A 531 -16.02 13.54 -9.54
C SER A 531 -15.51 12.26 -10.20
N THR A 532 -14.22 11.98 -10.04
CA THR A 532 -13.60 10.76 -10.58
C THR A 532 -14.06 9.51 -9.83
N ILE A 533 -14.24 9.56 -8.50
CA ILE A 533 -14.82 8.45 -7.73
C ILE A 533 -16.25 8.17 -8.19
N PHE A 534 -17.07 9.19 -8.42
CA PHE A 534 -18.42 8.98 -8.96
C PHE A 534 -18.38 8.30 -10.34
N ARG A 535 -17.48 8.74 -11.22
CA ARG A 535 -17.28 8.10 -12.53
C ARG A 535 -16.81 6.65 -12.40
N LEU A 536 -15.82 6.37 -11.54
CA LEU A 536 -15.35 5.02 -11.26
C LEU A 536 -16.44 4.14 -10.64
N TRP A 537 -17.30 4.70 -9.79
CA TRP A 537 -18.46 4.00 -9.26
C TRP A 537 -19.39 3.52 -10.38
N THR A 538 -19.69 4.36 -11.38
CA THR A 538 -20.50 3.92 -12.54
C THR A 538 -19.85 2.78 -13.30
N ILE A 539 -18.51 2.76 -13.40
CA ILE A 539 -17.74 1.69 -14.02
C ILE A 539 -17.80 0.41 -13.17
N MET A 540 -17.63 0.51 -11.85
CA MET A 540 -17.68 -0.65 -10.94
C MET A 540 -19.09 -1.27 -10.89
N ARG A 541 -20.14 -0.45 -10.87
CA ARG A 541 -21.53 -0.91 -10.97
C ARG A 541 -21.79 -1.64 -12.28
N ARG A 542 -21.33 -1.08 -13.41
CA ARG A 542 -21.40 -1.75 -14.71
C ARG A 542 -20.70 -3.10 -14.71
N PHE A 543 -19.49 -3.15 -14.17
CA PHE A 543 -18.68 -4.37 -14.11
C PHE A 543 -19.21 -5.38 -13.08
N GLN A 544 -20.20 -4.99 -12.27
CA GLN A 544 -20.80 -5.79 -11.20
C GLN A 544 -19.76 -6.20 -10.14
N TRP A 545 -18.83 -5.29 -9.82
CA TRP A 545 -17.90 -5.47 -8.71
C TRP A 545 -18.59 -5.09 -7.39
N HIS A 546 -19.24 -6.08 -6.77
CA HIS A 546 -20.21 -5.89 -5.68
C HIS A 546 -19.64 -5.34 -4.36
N ASN A 547 -18.33 -5.30 -4.21
CA ASN A 547 -17.70 -4.68 -3.04
C ASN A 547 -17.48 -3.18 -3.32
N TYR A 548 -16.90 -2.85 -4.47
CA TYR A 548 -16.59 -1.48 -4.86
C TYR A 548 -17.80 -0.65 -5.29
N ASP A 549 -18.86 -1.29 -5.80
CA ASP A 549 -20.12 -0.60 -6.13
C ASP A 549 -20.82 0.00 -4.89
N LYS A 550 -20.62 -0.59 -3.70
CA LYS A 550 -21.19 -0.12 -2.44
C LYS A 550 -20.28 0.82 -1.67
N ILE A 551 -19.01 0.47 -1.46
CA ILE A 551 -18.11 1.29 -0.62
C ILE A 551 -17.84 2.67 -1.24
N MET A 552 -17.82 2.78 -2.57
CA MET A 552 -17.70 4.07 -3.24
C MET A 552 -18.95 4.94 -3.01
N LEU A 553 -20.16 4.36 -2.98
CA LEU A 553 -21.38 5.09 -2.62
C LEU A 553 -21.39 5.50 -1.15
N ALA A 554 -20.91 4.64 -0.25
CA ALA A 554 -20.78 4.99 1.15
C ALA A 554 -19.88 6.23 1.32
N PHE A 555 -18.71 6.22 0.68
CA PHE A 555 -17.81 7.37 0.66
C PHE A 555 -18.44 8.64 0.09
N LEU A 556 -19.09 8.54 -1.07
CA LEU A 556 -19.78 9.68 -1.69
C LEU A 556 -20.88 10.22 -0.77
N SER A 557 -21.63 9.34 -0.11
CA SER A 557 -22.67 9.73 0.84
C SER A 557 -22.11 10.50 2.02
N ASP A 558 -21.01 10.04 2.63
CA ASP A 558 -20.38 10.74 3.76
C ASP A 558 -19.84 12.10 3.34
N ILE A 559 -19.12 12.19 2.22
CA ILE A 559 -18.55 13.44 1.72
C ILE A 559 -19.63 14.49 1.51
N HIS A 560 -20.74 14.11 0.86
CA HIS A 560 -21.82 15.04 0.60
C HIS A 560 -22.65 15.35 1.85
N TYR A 561 -22.74 14.43 2.81
CA TYR A 561 -23.27 14.72 4.14
C TYR A 561 -22.41 15.76 4.87
N TRP A 562 -21.08 15.58 4.90
CA TRP A 562 -20.15 16.52 5.50
C TRP A 562 -20.19 17.89 4.84
N LYS A 563 -20.33 17.96 3.50
CA LYS A 563 -20.56 19.22 2.78
C LYS A 563 -21.88 19.87 3.22
N LYS A 564 -22.96 19.09 3.34
CA LYS A 564 -24.29 19.58 3.74
C LYS A 564 -24.31 20.18 5.16
N ILE A 565 -23.61 19.57 6.11
CA ILE A 565 -23.55 20.05 7.49
C ILE A 565 -22.39 21.03 7.74
N ASN A 566 -21.63 21.38 6.70
CA ASN A 566 -20.42 22.21 6.78
C ASN A 566 -19.38 21.69 7.80
N HIS A 567 -19.12 20.37 7.77
CA HIS A 567 -18.20 19.75 8.72
C HIS A 567 -16.73 20.15 8.44
N PRO A 568 -15.91 20.46 9.48
CA PRO A 568 -14.50 20.86 9.31
C PRO A 568 -13.61 19.86 8.55
N ILE A 569 -14.00 18.59 8.52
CA ILE A 569 -13.33 17.55 7.71
C ILE A 569 -13.21 17.93 6.24
N ILE A 570 -14.18 18.64 5.66
CA ILE A 570 -14.12 19.05 4.25
C ILE A 570 -12.95 20.00 3.99
N HIS A 571 -12.67 20.92 4.91
CA HIS A 571 -11.51 21.81 4.78
C HIS A 571 -10.19 21.03 4.88
N THR A 572 -10.14 20.06 5.81
CA THR A 572 -8.99 19.17 5.97
C THR A 572 -8.74 18.35 4.70
N LEU A 573 -9.79 17.76 4.12
CA LEU A 573 -9.69 17.01 2.87
C LEU A 573 -9.28 17.90 1.69
N LYS A 574 -9.72 19.16 1.62
CA LYS A 574 -9.29 20.07 0.55
C LYS A 574 -7.79 20.37 0.56
N THR A 575 -7.16 20.32 1.73
CA THR A 575 -5.76 20.74 1.92
C THR A 575 -4.81 19.56 2.13
N HIS A 576 -5.31 18.42 2.63
CA HIS A 576 -4.53 17.28 3.09
C HIS A 576 -5.18 15.93 2.71
N LEU A 577 -5.94 15.84 1.61
CA LEU A 577 -6.54 14.59 1.13
C LEU A 577 -5.52 13.44 1.10
N ASN A 578 -4.33 13.69 0.59
CA ASN A 578 -3.24 12.73 0.42
C ASN A 578 -2.75 12.07 1.71
N THR A 579 -3.15 12.57 2.88
CA THR A 579 -2.82 11.98 4.18
C THR A 579 -3.70 10.78 4.53
N PHE A 580 -4.90 10.68 3.95
CA PHE A 580 -5.91 9.64 4.19
C PHE A 580 -5.59 8.37 3.38
N ASP A 581 -4.37 7.89 3.54
CA ASP A 581 -3.77 6.86 2.68
C ASP A 581 -3.40 5.62 3.49
N GLU A 582 -3.75 4.45 2.96
CA GLU A 582 -3.34 3.15 3.47
C GLU A 582 -1.97 2.67 2.93
N TYR A 583 -1.34 3.41 2.02
CA TYR A 583 0.03 3.12 1.57
C TYR A 583 1.04 2.80 2.68
N PRO A 584 1.03 3.49 3.85
CA PRO A 584 1.96 3.16 4.94
C PRO A 584 1.83 1.72 5.44
N VAL A 585 0.64 1.11 5.47
CA VAL A 585 0.49 -0.29 5.92
C VAL A 585 1.02 -1.28 4.90
N GLU A 586 0.73 -1.06 3.61
CA GLU A 586 1.23 -1.90 2.52
C GLU A 586 2.75 -1.90 2.41
N ASN A 587 3.35 -0.70 2.51
CA ASN A 587 4.79 -0.59 2.46
C ASN A 587 5.45 -1.12 3.74
N TYR A 588 4.80 -1.01 4.91
CA TYR A 588 5.27 -1.67 6.13
C TYR A 588 5.26 -3.20 6.00
N HIS A 589 4.19 -3.80 5.45
CA HIS A 589 4.16 -5.24 5.16
C HIS A 589 5.27 -5.66 4.22
N SER A 590 5.60 -4.84 3.23
CA SER A 590 6.72 -5.12 2.33
C SER A 590 8.06 -5.17 3.07
N ILE A 591 8.30 -4.24 3.99
CA ILE A 591 9.49 -4.25 4.87
C ILE A 591 9.48 -5.52 5.73
N LEU A 592 8.35 -5.85 6.36
CA LEU A 592 8.21 -7.03 7.20
C LEU A 592 8.49 -8.33 6.41
N ARG A 593 7.98 -8.45 5.18
CA ARG A 593 8.22 -9.61 4.29
C ARG A 593 9.71 -9.80 3.95
N ARG A 594 10.50 -8.74 3.84
CA ARG A 594 11.95 -8.88 3.56
C ARG A 594 12.75 -9.36 4.76
N HIS A 595 12.39 -8.87 5.94
CA HIS A 595 13.12 -9.17 7.17
C HIS A 595 12.72 -10.51 7.78
N THR A 596 11.51 -10.99 7.48
CA THR A 596 11.02 -12.28 7.94
C THR A 596 11.45 -13.36 6.95
N ASN A 597 12.34 -14.25 7.38
CA ASN A 597 12.76 -15.40 6.59
C ASN A 597 11.76 -16.57 6.76
N ALA A 598 11.85 -17.59 5.90
CA ALA A 598 11.03 -18.80 5.97
C ALA A 598 11.15 -19.63 7.28
N LYS A 599 11.83 -19.10 8.31
CA LYS A 599 12.00 -19.72 9.63
C LYS A 599 11.14 -19.07 10.73
N VAL A 600 10.39 -18.00 10.43
CA VAL A 600 9.43 -17.44 11.38
C VAL A 600 8.24 -18.40 11.48
N SER A 601 8.20 -19.20 12.54
CA SER A 601 7.24 -20.29 12.71
C SER A 601 6.04 -19.96 13.60
N THR A 602 5.98 -18.77 14.21
CA THR A 602 4.87 -18.36 15.11
C THR A 602 4.49 -16.90 14.96
N GLY A 603 3.22 -16.57 15.22
CA GLY A 603 2.73 -15.18 15.28
C GLY A 603 3.47 -14.33 16.32
N LYS A 604 3.87 -14.91 17.45
CA LYS A 604 4.65 -14.22 18.49
C LYS A 604 6.03 -13.77 18.00
N SER A 605 6.75 -14.63 17.28
CA SER A 605 8.04 -14.25 16.68
C SER A 605 7.86 -13.14 15.64
N LEU A 606 6.81 -13.25 14.82
CA LEU A 606 6.49 -12.26 13.80
C LEU A 606 6.15 -10.88 14.40
N ARG A 607 5.36 -10.85 15.48
CA ARG A 607 5.08 -9.64 16.26
C ARG A 607 6.34 -8.99 16.79
N ARG A 608 7.26 -9.77 17.37
CA ARG A 608 8.54 -9.25 17.90
C ARG A 608 9.40 -8.66 16.80
N ASP A 609 9.49 -9.33 15.65
CA ASP A 609 10.24 -8.84 14.50
C ASP A 609 9.62 -7.54 13.96
N ALA A 610 8.28 -7.46 13.88
CA ALA A 610 7.56 -6.25 13.52
C ALA A 610 7.90 -5.06 14.44
N LEU A 611 7.83 -5.26 15.76
CA LEU A 611 8.17 -4.24 16.76
C LEU A 611 9.63 -3.79 16.64
N PHE A 612 10.56 -4.74 16.47
CA PHE A 612 11.98 -4.44 16.27
C PHE A 612 12.21 -3.61 15.00
N LEU A 613 11.53 -3.95 13.90
CA LEU A 613 11.64 -3.24 12.63
C LEU A 613 11.09 -1.82 12.73
N ASP A 614 9.95 -1.61 13.38
CA ASP A 614 9.42 -0.25 13.59
C ASP A 614 10.42 0.63 14.35
N HIS A 615 11.07 0.06 15.37
CA HIS A 615 12.07 0.77 16.16
C HIS A 615 13.33 1.12 15.34
N CYS A 616 13.86 0.16 14.60
CA CYS A 616 15.15 0.30 13.90
C CYS A 616 15.07 0.82 12.46
N ARG A 617 13.86 1.02 11.88
CA ARG A 617 13.71 1.38 10.45
C ARG A 617 14.44 2.65 10.02
N HIS A 618 14.71 3.57 10.95
CA HIS A 618 15.41 4.83 10.65
C HIS A 618 16.94 4.74 10.85
N GLU A 619 17.45 3.63 11.39
CA GLU A 619 18.85 3.45 11.81
C GLU A 619 19.63 2.48 10.91
N ASN A 620 19.30 2.42 9.61
CA ASN A 620 19.82 1.41 8.68
C ASN A 620 20.78 1.93 7.59
N LEU A 621 21.46 3.06 7.82
CA LEU A 621 22.43 3.63 6.85
C LEU A 621 23.49 2.61 6.41
N PHE A 622 23.93 1.72 7.31
CA PHE A 622 24.87 0.65 6.99
C PHE A 622 24.28 -0.37 6.02
N VAL A 623 23.07 -0.89 6.29
CA VAL A 623 22.42 -1.92 5.46
C VAL A 623 22.10 -1.38 4.07
N LYS A 624 21.61 -0.13 3.97
CA LYS A 624 21.31 0.55 2.70
C LYS A 624 22.51 0.59 1.74
N SER A 625 23.73 0.65 2.26
CA SER A 625 24.93 0.67 1.41
C SER A 625 25.23 -0.67 0.71
N PHE A 626 24.59 -1.76 1.13
CA PHE A 626 24.75 -3.11 0.57
C PHE A 626 23.48 -3.63 -0.12
N GLU A 627 22.39 -2.87 -0.12
CA GLU A 627 21.14 -3.26 -0.79
C GLU A 627 21.25 -3.06 -2.31
N PRO A 628 20.92 -4.08 -3.13
CA PRO A 628 21.01 -3.97 -4.58
C PRO A 628 19.97 -2.98 -5.09
N THR A 629 20.39 -1.90 -5.75
CA THR A 629 19.46 -0.95 -6.36
C THR A 629 18.78 -1.57 -7.58
N ARG A 630 17.45 -1.70 -7.54
CA ARG A 630 16.64 -2.05 -8.72
C ARG A 630 16.20 -0.78 -9.44
N ASP A 631 16.30 -0.79 -10.76
CA ASP A 631 15.79 0.27 -11.63
C ASP A 631 14.54 -0.22 -12.36
N TYR A 632 13.68 0.73 -12.75
CA TYR A 632 12.55 0.41 -13.60
C TYR A 632 13.06 -0.11 -14.96
N PRO A 633 12.47 -1.17 -15.54
CA PRO A 633 13.03 -1.87 -16.70
C PRO A 633 13.04 -1.06 -18.00
N TYR A 634 12.43 0.13 -18.04
CA TYR A 634 12.35 0.98 -19.22
C TYR A 634 12.84 2.38 -18.89
N THR A 635 13.70 2.92 -19.74
CA THR A 635 14.05 4.34 -19.71
C THR A 635 12.91 5.17 -20.29
N LYS A 636 12.91 6.49 -20.06
CA LYS A 636 11.97 7.42 -20.73
C LYS A 636 11.97 7.26 -22.25
N LYS A 637 13.14 7.10 -22.86
CA LYS A 637 13.27 6.87 -24.31
C LYS A 637 12.60 5.57 -24.76
N ASP A 638 12.71 4.51 -23.97
CA ASP A 638 12.04 3.24 -24.27
C ASP A 638 10.52 3.40 -24.17
N LEU A 639 10.04 4.10 -23.14
CA LEU A 639 8.61 4.41 -22.96
C LEU A 639 8.09 5.24 -24.14
N ASP A 640 8.78 6.30 -24.56
CA ASP A 640 8.39 7.13 -25.70
C ASP A 640 8.25 6.31 -27.00
N ASN A 641 9.17 5.36 -27.22
CA ASN A 641 9.11 4.47 -28.38
C ASN A 641 7.91 3.51 -28.29
N LEU A 642 7.66 2.93 -27.11
CA LEU A 642 6.50 2.06 -26.89
C LEU A 642 5.18 2.82 -27.04
N VAL A 643 5.11 4.08 -26.60
CA VAL A 643 3.94 4.96 -26.80
C VAL A 643 3.68 5.19 -28.29
N LYS A 644 4.72 5.49 -29.08
CA LYS A 644 4.58 5.65 -30.54
C LYS A 644 4.13 4.36 -31.24
N LEU A 645 4.67 3.21 -30.86
CA LEU A 645 4.22 1.91 -31.36
C LEU A 645 2.77 1.64 -31.00
N THR A 646 2.37 1.99 -29.77
CA THR A 646 0.99 1.86 -29.30
C THR A 646 0.04 2.77 -30.08
N ALA A 647 0.45 4.01 -30.40
CA ALA A 647 -0.31 4.92 -31.24
C ALA A 647 -0.54 4.36 -32.66
N ILE A 648 0.48 3.74 -33.27
CA ILE A 648 0.35 3.05 -34.56
C ILE A 648 -0.66 1.90 -34.46
N PHE A 649 -0.54 1.05 -33.42
CA PHE A 649 -1.50 -0.02 -33.16
C PHE A 649 -2.93 0.53 -33.05
N HIS A 650 -3.15 1.61 -32.31
CA HIS A 650 -4.47 2.22 -32.20
C HIS A 650 -5.01 2.72 -33.55
N LEU A 651 -4.18 3.32 -34.40
CA LEU A 651 -4.60 3.75 -35.74
C LEU A 651 -5.07 2.57 -36.58
N ASP A 652 -4.28 1.50 -36.62
CA ASP A 652 -4.64 0.28 -37.37
C ASP A 652 -5.91 -0.38 -36.81
N PHE A 653 -6.04 -0.39 -35.48
CA PHE A 653 -7.21 -0.92 -34.79
C PHE A 653 -8.49 -0.15 -35.15
N PHE A 654 -8.46 1.18 -35.03
CA PHE A 654 -9.61 2.02 -35.37
C PHE A 654 -9.90 2.05 -36.88
N ASP A 655 -8.88 1.95 -37.74
CA ASP A 655 -9.10 1.82 -39.19
C ASP A 655 -9.80 0.49 -39.53
N ASN A 656 -9.49 -0.60 -38.82
CA ASN A 656 -10.21 -1.87 -38.95
C ASN A 656 -11.68 -1.74 -38.52
N LEU A 657 -11.96 -1.11 -37.37
CA LEU A 657 -13.33 -0.86 -36.92
C LEU A 657 -14.10 -0.03 -37.95
N TRP A 658 -13.48 1.02 -38.51
CA TRP A 658 -14.08 1.86 -39.54
C TRP A 658 -14.44 1.10 -40.81
N LYS A 659 -13.59 0.14 -41.23
CA LYS A 659 -13.83 -0.72 -42.41
C LYS A 659 -14.91 -1.78 -42.18
N ASN A 660 -15.32 -2.03 -40.94
CA ASN A 660 -16.23 -3.10 -40.55
C ASN A 660 -17.40 -2.60 -39.67
N PRO A 661 -18.13 -1.55 -40.08
CA PRO A 661 -19.22 -0.99 -39.28
C PRO A 661 -20.34 -2.02 -39.11
N GLY A 662 -20.94 -2.08 -37.91
CA GLY A 662 -22.06 -2.98 -37.61
C GLY A 662 -21.72 -4.48 -37.61
N ARG A 663 -20.44 -4.86 -37.71
CA ARG A 663 -20.01 -6.27 -37.70
C ARG A 663 -19.74 -6.84 -36.30
N THR A 664 -20.29 -6.22 -35.26
CA THR A 664 -20.26 -6.80 -33.92
C THR A 664 -21.24 -7.98 -33.86
N GLU A 665 -20.75 -9.17 -33.56
CA GLU A 665 -21.60 -10.36 -33.43
C GLU A 665 -22.00 -10.55 -31.97
N LEU A 666 -23.29 -10.79 -31.73
CA LEU A 666 -23.82 -11.23 -30.43
C LEU A 666 -24.07 -12.73 -30.48
N LYS A 667 -23.40 -13.49 -29.61
CA LYS A 667 -23.58 -14.94 -29.49
C LYS A 667 -24.00 -15.32 -28.07
N LYS A 668 -24.86 -16.33 -27.98
CA LYS A 668 -25.28 -16.93 -26.71
C LYS A 668 -24.48 -18.19 -26.46
N GLU A 669 -23.58 -18.17 -25.49
CA GLU A 669 -22.65 -19.27 -25.19
C GLU A 669 -22.73 -19.68 -23.71
N GLY A 670 -22.39 -20.94 -23.42
CA GLY A 670 -22.43 -21.52 -22.08
C GLY A 670 -23.14 -22.88 -22.03
N LYS A 671 -22.59 -23.82 -21.23
CA LYS A 671 -23.07 -25.21 -21.14
C LYS A 671 -24.41 -25.36 -20.41
N LYS A 672 -24.62 -24.60 -19.32
CA LYS A 672 -25.82 -24.66 -18.46
C LYS A 672 -26.66 -23.38 -18.50
N ILE A 673 -26.00 -22.22 -18.40
CA ILE A 673 -26.63 -20.90 -18.49
C ILE A 673 -26.05 -20.20 -19.71
N LYS A 674 -26.88 -19.96 -20.72
CA LYS A 674 -26.48 -19.21 -21.92
C LYS A 674 -26.31 -17.73 -21.56
N LYS A 675 -25.09 -17.22 -21.68
CA LYS A 675 -24.73 -15.81 -21.47
C LYS A 675 -24.47 -15.15 -22.83
N ASP A 676 -24.73 -13.84 -22.87
CA ASP A 676 -24.49 -13.01 -24.05
C ASP A 676 -23.01 -12.61 -24.13
N PHE A 677 -22.40 -12.87 -25.29
CA PHE A 677 -21.02 -12.52 -25.61
C PHE A 677 -20.95 -11.71 -26.91
N TYR A 678 -20.07 -10.73 -26.92
CA TYR A 678 -19.85 -9.79 -28.01
C TYR A 678 -18.49 -10.06 -28.67
N TYR A 679 -18.49 -10.10 -29.99
CA TYR A 679 -17.29 -10.26 -30.81
C TYR A 679 -17.09 -9.00 -31.64
N PHE A 680 -16.03 -8.25 -31.34
CA PHE A 680 -15.72 -7.01 -32.05
C PHE A 680 -14.81 -7.26 -33.26
N PRO A 681 -14.96 -6.49 -34.35
CA PRO A 681 -14.10 -6.61 -35.52
C PRO A 681 -12.61 -6.48 -35.16
N GLY A 682 -11.78 -7.37 -35.71
CA GLY A 682 -10.33 -7.36 -35.46
C GLY A 682 -9.87 -8.06 -34.17
N ILE A 683 -10.77 -8.43 -33.26
CA ILE A 683 -10.43 -9.20 -32.05
C ILE A 683 -11.10 -10.57 -32.10
N LYS A 684 -10.30 -11.64 -32.05
CA LYS A 684 -10.81 -13.02 -32.15
C LYS A 684 -11.55 -13.49 -30.90
N SER A 685 -11.29 -12.86 -29.76
CA SER A 685 -11.80 -13.26 -28.45
C SER A 685 -13.11 -12.56 -28.11
N GLN A 686 -13.93 -13.23 -27.30
CA GLN A 686 -15.21 -12.73 -26.80
C GLN A 686 -15.06 -11.65 -25.72
N PHE A 687 -16.11 -10.82 -25.59
CA PHE A 687 -16.30 -9.85 -24.53
C PHE A 687 -17.67 -10.06 -23.86
N SER A 688 -17.73 -9.91 -22.54
CA SER A 688 -19.02 -9.90 -21.83
C SER A 688 -19.73 -8.56 -22.01
N SER A 689 -21.04 -8.51 -21.74
CA SER A 689 -21.82 -7.26 -21.71
C SER A 689 -21.23 -6.18 -20.80
N LYS A 690 -20.44 -6.55 -19.79
CA LYS A 690 -19.74 -5.62 -18.89
C LYS A 690 -18.77 -4.68 -19.62
N ALA A 691 -18.29 -5.05 -20.79
CA ALA A 691 -17.40 -4.21 -21.60
C ALA A 691 -18.15 -3.05 -22.28
N LEU A 692 -19.48 -3.16 -22.45
CA LEU A 692 -20.25 -2.17 -23.19
C LEU A 692 -20.37 -0.83 -22.44
N PRO A 693 -20.52 0.29 -23.15
CA PRO A 693 -20.78 1.59 -22.54
C PRO A 693 -22.01 1.62 -21.64
N LEU A 694 -22.07 2.58 -20.70
CA LEU A 694 -23.14 2.71 -19.70
C LEU A 694 -24.56 2.68 -20.29
N GLY A 695 -24.77 3.22 -21.49
CA GLY A 695 -26.09 3.29 -22.12
C GLY A 695 -26.70 1.92 -22.41
N TYR A 696 -25.87 0.90 -22.64
CA TYR A 696 -26.29 -0.49 -22.87
C TYR A 696 -26.71 -1.22 -21.57
N HIS A 697 -26.50 -0.61 -20.41
CA HIS A 697 -26.99 -1.12 -19.12
C HIS A 697 -28.32 -0.45 -18.71
N SER A 698 -28.71 0.61 -19.39
CA SER A 698 -30.02 1.23 -19.18
C SER A 698 -31.14 0.42 -19.84
N LYS A 699 -32.39 0.62 -19.38
CA LYS A 699 -33.58 -0.05 -19.95
C LYS A 699 -33.75 0.21 -21.45
N LYS A 700 -33.28 1.35 -21.96
CA LYS A 700 -33.37 1.72 -23.37
C LYS A 700 -31.98 1.87 -23.96
N TRP A 701 -31.55 0.90 -24.76
CA TRP A 701 -30.25 0.92 -25.42
C TRP A 701 -30.13 2.08 -26.41
N PRO A 702 -28.89 2.55 -26.69
CA PRO A 702 -28.64 3.49 -27.77
C PRO A 702 -29.17 2.97 -29.11
N SER A 703 -29.93 3.80 -29.82
CA SER A 703 -30.47 3.42 -31.13
C SER A 703 -29.38 3.40 -32.20
N ALA A 704 -29.30 2.31 -32.97
CA ALA A 704 -28.43 2.25 -34.15
C ALA A 704 -29.00 2.99 -35.38
N ASN A 705 -30.34 3.17 -35.43
CA ASN A 705 -31.04 3.60 -36.65
C ASN A 705 -31.35 5.09 -36.70
N LYS A 706 -31.15 5.81 -35.59
CA LYS A 706 -31.33 7.26 -35.52
C LYS A 706 -30.33 7.87 -34.55
N LEU A 707 -30.03 9.14 -34.77
CA LEU A 707 -29.15 9.89 -33.89
C LEU A 707 -29.77 10.05 -32.49
N CYS A 708 -30.96 10.65 -32.42
CA CYS A 708 -31.54 11.12 -31.15
C CYS A 708 -32.32 10.04 -30.37
N ASP A 709 -31.87 9.78 -29.14
CA ASP A 709 -32.44 8.78 -28.23
C ASP A 709 -33.51 9.37 -27.28
N ARG A 710 -33.81 10.67 -27.40
CA ARG A 710 -34.93 11.31 -26.70
C ARG A 710 -36.25 10.67 -27.14
N LEU A 711 -37.13 10.38 -26.18
CA LEU A 711 -38.39 9.68 -26.43
C LEU A 711 -39.35 10.49 -27.30
N GLU A 712 -39.49 11.79 -27.05
CA GLU A 712 -40.38 12.68 -27.82
C GLU A 712 -39.78 13.16 -29.15
N CYS A 713 -38.54 12.81 -29.47
CA CYS A 713 -37.89 13.26 -30.71
C CYS A 713 -38.30 12.37 -31.89
N THR A 714 -38.98 12.98 -32.86
CA THR A 714 -39.43 12.37 -34.12
C THR A 714 -38.50 12.63 -35.29
N ASP A 715 -37.54 13.54 -35.16
CA ASP A 715 -36.58 13.86 -36.21
C ASP A 715 -35.57 12.70 -36.39
N PRO A 716 -35.50 12.06 -37.58
CA PRO A 716 -34.53 11.01 -37.86
C PRO A 716 -33.17 11.55 -38.31
N SER A 717 -33.01 12.88 -38.45
CA SER A 717 -31.79 13.49 -38.97
C SER A 717 -30.55 13.14 -38.15
N TRP A 718 -29.41 13.06 -38.82
CA TRP A 718 -28.09 12.88 -38.21
C TRP A 718 -27.28 14.20 -38.16
N ILE A 719 -27.98 15.32 -38.25
CA ILE A 719 -27.41 16.67 -38.33
C ILE A 719 -27.51 17.33 -36.95
N ASP A 720 -26.57 18.20 -36.59
CA ASP A 720 -26.59 19.03 -35.39
C ASP A 720 -26.89 18.27 -34.08
N GLY A 721 -26.02 17.32 -33.74
CA GLY A 721 -26.09 16.61 -32.47
C GLY A 721 -24.75 16.10 -31.96
N MET A 722 -24.80 15.30 -30.90
CA MET A 722 -23.63 14.64 -30.29
C MET A 722 -23.95 13.21 -29.87
N VAL A 723 -22.96 12.32 -29.91
CA VAL A 723 -22.99 10.99 -29.30
C VAL A 723 -22.20 11.04 -28.00
N LEU A 724 -22.84 10.69 -26.90
CA LEU A 724 -22.21 10.66 -25.57
C LEU A 724 -21.40 9.37 -25.40
N ASN A 725 -20.48 9.33 -24.43
CA ASN A 725 -19.69 8.11 -24.17
C ASN A 725 -20.52 6.89 -23.78
N CYS A 726 -21.72 7.11 -23.24
CA CYS A 726 -22.65 6.01 -22.97
C CYS A 726 -23.24 5.38 -24.24
N GLY A 727 -22.97 5.95 -25.42
CA GLY A 727 -23.47 5.54 -26.73
C GLY A 727 -24.77 6.23 -27.16
N HIS A 728 -25.53 6.81 -26.22
CA HIS A 728 -26.73 7.56 -26.57
C HIS A 728 -26.37 8.83 -27.35
N GLY A 729 -27.12 9.10 -28.40
CA GLY A 729 -27.01 10.31 -29.21
C GLY A 729 -28.19 11.25 -29.00
N TYR A 730 -27.96 12.54 -29.18
CA TYR A 730 -28.99 13.57 -29.07
C TYR A 730 -28.71 14.71 -30.05
N HIS A 731 -29.75 15.26 -30.67
CA HIS A 731 -29.67 16.59 -31.29
C HIS A 731 -29.32 17.63 -30.24
N GLU A 732 -28.61 18.69 -30.62
CA GLU A 732 -28.15 19.71 -29.69
C GLU A 732 -29.31 20.38 -28.94
N THR A 733 -30.38 20.74 -29.66
CA THR A 733 -31.60 21.33 -29.09
C THR A 733 -32.28 20.36 -28.12
N CYS A 734 -32.40 19.10 -28.50
CA CYS A 734 -32.96 18.05 -27.65
C CYS A 734 -32.13 17.86 -26.38
N PHE A 735 -30.81 17.85 -26.49
CA PHE A 735 -29.91 17.66 -25.36
C PHE A 735 -29.95 18.84 -24.38
N ARG A 736 -30.04 20.08 -24.90
CA ARG A 736 -30.25 21.29 -24.10
C ARG A 736 -31.57 21.24 -23.34
N THR A 737 -32.68 20.80 -23.97
CA THR A 737 -33.97 20.61 -23.27
C THR A 737 -33.88 19.59 -22.13
N LEU A 738 -33.04 18.57 -22.27
CA LEU A 738 -32.79 17.56 -21.23
C LEU A 738 -31.80 18.06 -20.16
N GLY A 739 -31.39 19.33 -20.20
CA GLY A 739 -30.43 19.91 -19.26
C GLY A 739 -29.01 19.35 -19.41
N LEU A 740 -28.63 18.92 -20.62
CA LEU A 740 -27.34 18.31 -20.95
C LEU A 740 -27.06 16.99 -20.19
N LYS A 741 -28.11 16.19 -19.97
CA LYS A 741 -28.04 14.91 -19.25
C LYS A 741 -28.65 13.80 -20.08
N CYS A 742 -28.09 12.60 -19.96
CA CYS A 742 -28.69 11.39 -20.52
C CYS A 742 -29.77 10.86 -19.55
N PRO A 743 -31.08 10.99 -19.85
CA PRO A 743 -32.15 10.54 -18.95
C PRO A 743 -32.13 9.02 -18.73
N HIS A 744 -31.71 8.24 -19.74
CA HIS A 744 -31.66 6.78 -19.65
C HIS A 744 -30.59 6.30 -18.67
N CYS A 745 -29.39 6.89 -18.73
CA CYS A 745 -28.32 6.61 -17.79
C CYS A 745 -28.67 7.13 -16.39
N PHE A 746 -29.26 8.32 -16.26
CA PHE A 746 -29.69 8.87 -14.98
C PHE A 746 -30.69 7.94 -14.27
N LYS A 747 -31.67 7.40 -14.99
CA LYS A 747 -32.63 6.45 -14.41
C LYS A 747 -31.94 5.16 -13.94
N TYR A 748 -31.05 4.58 -14.75
CA TYR A 748 -30.29 3.39 -14.36
C TYR A 748 -29.43 3.61 -13.11
N LEU A 749 -28.72 4.73 -13.04
CA LEU A 749 -27.87 5.06 -11.89
C LEU A 749 -28.70 5.36 -10.64
N SER A 750 -29.83 6.07 -10.78
CA SER A 750 -30.74 6.37 -9.67
C SER A 750 -31.34 5.08 -9.07
N ASP A 751 -31.82 4.17 -9.92
CA ASP A 751 -32.33 2.86 -9.47
C ASP A 751 -31.22 2.04 -8.77
N SER A 752 -29.99 2.12 -9.28
CA SER A 752 -28.83 1.46 -8.67
C SER A 752 -28.43 2.08 -7.32
N ILE A 753 -28.58 3.40 -7.14
CA ILE A 753 -28.32 4.08 -5.85
C ILE A 753 -29.30 3.56 -4.80
N ASP A 754 -30.59 3.46 -5.12
CA ASP A 754 -31.61 2.99 -4.19
C ASP A 754 -31.35 1.53 -3.78
N GLU A 755 -31.09 0.65 -4.75
CA GLU A 755 -30.76 -0.76 -4.52
C GLU A 755 -29.51 -0.93 -3.64
N LEU A 756 -28.41 -0.27 -4.00
CA LEU A 756 -27.12 -0.46 -3.33
C LEU A 756 -27.08 0.18 -1.96
N SER A 757 -27.71 1.34 -1.77
CA SER A 757 -27.78 2.02 -0.46
C SER A 757 -28.60 1.19 0.52
N GLN A 758 -29.75 0.66 0.08
CA GLN A 758 -30.56 -0.25 0.88
C GLN A 758 -29.79 -1.53 1.23
N SER A 759 -29.18 -2.17 0.23
CA SER A 759 -28.39 -3.40 0.42
C SER A 759 -27.23 -3.19 1.39
N TYR A 760 -26.51 -2.08 1.28
CA TYR A 760 -25.38 -1.79 2.16
C TYR A 760 -25.83 -1.47 3.59
N ASN A 761 -26.86 -0.64 3.76
CA ASN A 761 -27.39 -0.32 5.08
C ASN A 761 -27.94 -1.56 5.81
N GLN A 762 -28.56 -2.50 5.09
CA GLN A 762 -28.95 -3.81 5.66
C GLN A 762 -27.74 -4.58 6.20
N ARG A 763 -26.61 -4.60 5.47
CA ARG A 763 -25.38 -5.26 5.93
C ARG A 763 -24.82 -4.65 7.22
N LEU A 764 -24.97 -3.34 7.40
CA LEU A 764 -24.57 -2.65 8.64
C LEU A 764 -25.42 -3.04 9.86
N GLN A 765 -26.58 -3.66 9.66
CA GLN A 765 -27.48 -4.07 10.74
C GLN A 765 -27.41 -5.54 11.08
N MET A 766 -26.73 -6.37 10.28
CA MET A 766 -26.66 -7.82 10.49
C MET A 766 -25.85 -8.21 11.74
N ASP A 767 -26.35 -9.21 12.49
CA ASP A 767 -25.71 -9.75 13.70
C ASP A 767 -24.59 -10.74 13.44
N GLU A 768 -24.67 -11.51 12.35
CA GLU A 768 -23.62 -12.44 11.96
C GLU A 768 -22.83 -11.96 10.75
N ASP A 769 -21.54 -12.29 10.77
CA ASP A 769 -20.70 -12.35 9.59
C ASP A 769 -21.03 -13.63 8.83
N ILE A 770 -21.92 -13.54 7.84
CA ILE A 770 -22.20 -14.70 7.00
C ILE A 770 -20.90 -15.05 6.27
N LYS A 771 -20.32 -16.21 6.63
CA LYS A 771 -19.07 -16.78 6.06
C LYS A 771 -19.11 -17.04 4.54
N LYS A 772 -20.25 -16.79 3.87
CA LYS A 772 -20.51 -17.04 2.44
C LYS A 772 -20.71 -15.74 1.66
N TRP A 773 -19.82 -14.77 1.78
CA TRP A 773 -19.88 -13.57 0.92
C TRP A 773 -18.74 -13.47 -0.09
N ALA A 774 -17.73 -14.36 0.00
CA ALA A 774 -16.68 -14.53 -1.01
C ALA A 774 -17.05 -15.55 -2.12
N ASP A 775 -18.07 -16.38 -1.93
CA ASP A 775 -18.39 -17.49 -2.85
C ASP A 775 -19.49 -17.16 -3.90
N CYS A 776 -19.43 -15.96 -4.48
CA CYS A 776 -19.85 -15.80 -5.88
C CYS A 776 -18.66 -15.63 -6.83
N GLU A 777 -17.42 -15.69 -6.31
CA GLU A 777 -16.18 -15.60 -7.07
C GLU A 777 -15.46 -16.96 -7.13
N SER A 778 -16.07 -17.98 -7.70
CA SER A 778 -15.33 -19.16 -8.24
C SER A 778 -16.13 -20.17 -9.07
N GLU A 779 -17.45 -20.03 -9.27
CA GLU A 779 -18.15 -20.82 -10.29
C GLU A 779 -18.14 -20.13 -11.67
N ASN A 780 -16.98 -19.97 -12.31
CA ASN A 780 -16.86 -19.78 -13.76
C ASN A 780 -15.44 -20.12 -14.30
N HIS A 781 -14.81 -21.17 -13.78
CA HIS A 781 -13.68 -21.83 -14.45
C HIS A 781 -14.03 -23.25 -14.87
N GLU A 782 -15.03 -23.36 -15.74
CA GLU A 782 -15.18 -24.51 -16.65
C GLU A 782 -15.74 -24.03 -18.00
N SER A 783 -14.90 -23.46 -18.85
CA SER A 783 -14.65 -23.89 -20.24
C SER A 783 -13.65 -22.96 -20.92
#